data_AF-A0A821N0Z8-F1
#
_entry.id   AF-A0A821N0Z8-F1
#
_cell.length_a   1.000
_cell.length_b   1.000
_cell.length_c   1.000
_cell.angle_alpha   90.00
_cell.angle_beta   90.00
_cell.angle_gamma   90.00
#
_symmetry.space_group_name_H-M   'P 1'
#
loop_
_entity.id
_entity.type
_entity.pdbx_description
1 polymer ?
#
loop_
_entity_poly.entity_id
_entity_poly.type
_entity_poly.pdbx_seq_one_letter_code
_entity_poly.pdbx_strand_id
1 'polypeptide(L)'
;MKKINRAFESQDGLREDDIREYKNAVEYIQAIHKQLGEHLQSGLVSSAALLQNIHIKLWERRHDLEGNDIYCPSVEIFLLNIYMLKAAFEELELDYCKSCKDFNDRFDVLVKSAHDFILTNEFNEVAEIILAIYKSSRVLKAHLSEKMEDKYRDTFVLLLNHLNNFSEKAEPILDKVRLNDNDVKTLNEYIDILRSAKETSTLQDRFLTYAEMLKNGPGTLSDNFKNLNQIYNDFIEKIVKYFDQINIRIKGLFEKNDDYVLEQIEKLVSDMDIIRKIPEIEVKTSGTYYRTVENVRGYMQHLQKDAEQLLADMDKKSGSTNYSHLARSSSRLKNAEWINRVSPGAYETLMRCIREDLIGNAQKLEEQLQRLDFHLRHPKNVALAQDIIEKVESMKILERSVPDLEKYRDRILDWFRKIAQEAFDSIQKTFNLQGRDVYTLKQQLKELENIRNEYKSLHPAQKYLQEQEYSSIDQLNSEIEDVTKKLKADNDKEQAMKINRKEEINKLQVIIQRYMSITEKNSDKSRAKKAVAKVAAVFQKGNVEENSYLKEQGFLKIDDVYEAKLNIEKDYDKKLQLIQQSCQAFSDTLSRLENIREQYKLFLLVRSDSVSSEGTKYLQEKQQRSIESLNAKIEEKKKSISEPEKNRQTYEFSGRFNGSVANNALLYIIQCEKVGDSRVKEIATETNEILQKYISEYGCFLNQEITRLQCGA
;
A
#
# COMPACT_ATOMS: atom_id res chain seq x y z
N MET A 1 81.90 -21.50 35.48
CA MET A 1 80.90 -20.42 35.53
C MET A 1 80.78 -19.59 34.25
N LYS A 2 81.85 -19.12 33.58
CA LYS A 2 81.69 -18.30 32.35
C LYS A 2 80.89 -18.97 31.21
N LYS A 3 81.03 -20.28 31.02
CA LYS A 3 80.17 -21.05 30.08
C LYS A 3 78.76 -21.29 30.61
N ILE A 4 78.57 -21.25 31.94
CA ILE A 4 77.27 -21.48 32.61
C ILE A 4 76.27 -20.37 32.29
N ASN A 5 76.78 -19.16 32.03
CA ASN A 5 75.96 -18.01 31.68
C ASN A 5 75.53 -18.00 30.20
N ARG A 6 76.15 -18.82 29.35
CA ARG A 6 75.82 -18.84 27.92
C ARG A 6 74.38 -19.28 27.67
N ALA A 7 73.82 -20.17 28.50
CA ALA A 7 72.40 -20.53 28.49
C ALA A 7 71.44 -19.33 28.59
N PHE A 8 71.87 -18.28 29.27
CA PHE A 8 71.04 -17.15 29.68
C PHE A 8 71.37 -15.87 28.90
N GLU A 9 72.57 -15.78 28.33
CA GLU A 9 73.09 -14.58 27.64
C GLU A 9 73.27 -14.79 26.12
N SER A 10 73.28 -16.02 25.61
CA SER A 10 73.53 -16.33 24.19
C SER A 10 72.32 -16.06 23.31
N GLN A 11 72.53 -15.29 22.23
CA GLN A 11 71.55 -15.13 21.14
C GLN A 11 71.52 -16.33 20.18
N ASP A 12 72.49 -17.23 20.26
CA ASP A 12 72.57 -18.44 19.41
C ASP A 12 71.97 -19.68 20.07
N GLY A 13 71.44 -19.55 21.29
CA GLY A 13 70.94 -20.67 22.10
C GLY A 13 72.04 -21.57 22.69
N LEU A 14 71.61 -22.64 23.36
CA LEU A 14 72.44 -23.70 23.92
C LEU A 14 72.80 -24.75 22.87
N ARG A 15 74.03 -25.28 22.94
CA ARG A 15 74.46 -26.45 22.15
C ARG A 15 74.43 -27.71 23.02
N GLU A 16 74.37 -28.88 22.38
CA GLU A 16 74.42 -30.17 23.08
C GLU A 16 75.70 -30.33 23.92
N ASP A 17 76.84 -29.84 23.42
CA ASP A 17 78.10 -29.86 24.17
C ASP A 17 78.04 -28.98 25.43
N ASP A 18 77.33 -27.84 25.37
CA ASP A 18 77.13 -26.99 26.54
C ASP A 18 76.36 -27.78 27.62
N ILE A 19 75.29 -28.50 27.24
CA ILE A 19 74.47 -29.35 28.13
C ILE A 19 75.28 -30.50 28.73
N ARG A 20 76.11 -31.15 27.91
CA ARG A 20 77.00 -32.21 28.38
C ARG A 20 78.00 -31.69 29.41
N GLU A 21 78.57 -30.51 29.17
CA GLU A 21 79.45 -29.85 30.13
C GLU A 21 78.70 -29.50 31.44
N TYR A 22 77.46 -28.99 31.36
CA TYR A 22 76.63 -28.73 32.54
C TYR A 22 76.37 -29.99 33.35
N LYS A 23 75.97 -31.08 32.67
CA LYS A 23 75.70 -32.37 33.31
C LYS A 23 76.94 -32.94 33.99
N ASN A 24 78.08 -32.94 33.30
CA ASN A 24 79.36 -33.39 33.85
C ASN A 24 79.78 -32.56 35.07
N ALA A 25 79.56 -31.24 35.05
CA ALA A 25 79.87 -30.38 36.19
C ALA A 25 78.99 -30.67 37.41
N VAL A 26 77.68 -30.90 37.20
CA VAL A 26 76.75 -31.29 38.29
C VAL A 26 77.11 -32.66 38.86
N GLU A 27 77.34 -33.66 38.01
CA GLU A 27 77.72 -35.01 38.42
C GLU A 27 79.04 -35.03 39.17
N TYR A 28 80.03 -34.25 38.71
CA TYR A 28 81.32 -34.09 39.40
C TYR A 28 81.17 -33.47 40.79
N ILE A 29 80.35 -32.41 40.91
CA ILE A 29 80.06 -31.77 42.20
C ILE A 29 79.34 -32.74 43.14
N GLN A 30 78.36 -33.50 42.62
CA GLN A 30 77.65 -34.54 43.39
C GLN A 30 78.61 -35.64 43.87
N ALA A 31 79.53 -36.11 43.00
CA ALA A 31 80.51 -37.13 43.33
C ALA A 31 81.49 -36.67 44.44
N ILE A 32 81.98 -35.43 44.36
CA ILE A 32 82.83 -34.83 45.40
C ILE A 32 82.07 -34.71 46.73
N HIS A 33 80.83 -34.21 46.68
CA HIS A 33 80.01 -34.05 47.88
C HIS A 33 79.72 -35.40 48.56
N LYS A 34 79.55 -36.48 47.77
CA LYS A 34 79.38 -37.85 48.28
C LYS A 34 80.65 -38.44 48.88
N GLN A 35 81.83 -38.11 48.35
CA GLN A 35 83.12 -38.66 48.81
C GLN A 35 83.74 -37.91 49.99
N LEU A 36 83.47 -36.61 50.11
CA LEU A 36 84.17 -35.71 51.04
C LEU A 36 83.20 -34.91 51.93
N GLY A 37 81.90 -35.17 51.87
CA GLY A 37 80.86 -34.37 52.53
C GLY A 37 81.02 -34.20 54.04
N GLU A 38 81.60 -35.17 54.74
CA GLU A 38 81.89 -35.08 56.19
C GLU A 38 83.13 -34.23 56.53
N HIS A 39 83.99 -33.94 55.53
CA HIS A 39 85.28 -33.26 55.70
C HIS A 39 85.34 -31.87 55.05
N LEU A 40 84.33 -31.48 54.28
CA LEU A 40 84.28 -30.20 53.59
C LEU A 40 83.48 -29.18 54.42
N GLN A 41 84.15 -28.11 54.87
CA GLN A 41 83.47 -26.95 55.45
C GLN A 41 82.48 -26.33 54.45
N SER A 42 81.46 -25.65 54.98
CA SER A 42 80.25 -25.08 54.36
C SER A 42 80.40 -24.15 53.13
N GLY A 43 81.57 -24.08 52.50
CA GLY A 43 81.89 -23.22 51.36
C GLY A 43 81.92 -23.88 49.98
N LEU A 44 81.67 -25.20 49.85
CA LEU A 44 81.58 -25.83 48.52
C LEU A 44 80.22 -25.58 47.86
N VAL A 45 80.22 -25.17 46.59
CA VAL A 45 79.02 -25.03 45.77
C VAL A 45 78.35 -26.40 45.66
N SER A 46 77.16 -26.55 46.26
CA SER A 46 76.37 -27.77 46.14
C SER A 46 75.71 -27.83 44.75
N SER A 47 75.42 -29.04 44.28
CA SER A 47 74.63 -29.24 43.05
C SER A 47 73.27 -28.55 43.14
N ALA A 48 72.65 -28.56 44.33
CA ALA A 48 71.42 -27.85 44.62
C ALA A 48 71.56 -26.33 44.46
N ALA A 49 72.68 -25.72 44.90
CA ALA A 49 72.94 -24.30 44.70
C ALA A 49 73.12 -23.94 43.22
N LEU A 50 73.68 -24.85 42.41
CA LEU A 50 73.82 -24.64 40.98
C LEU A 50 72.47 -24.73 40.24
N LEU A 51 71.66 -25.73 40.56
CA LEU A 51 70.29 -25.83 40.03
C LEU A 51 69.44 -24.64 40.47
N GLN A 52 69.55 -24.19 41.72
CA GLN A 52 68.86 -22.99 42.20
C GLN A 52 69.26 -21.73 41.41
N ASN A 53 70.54 -21.60 41.04
CA ASN A 53 71.01 -20.51 40.19
C ASN A 53 70.37 -20.60 38.78
N ILE A 54 70.29 -21.80 38.20
CA ILE A 54 69.61 -22.03 36.92
C ILE A 54 68.13 -21.64 37.01
N HIS A 55 67.41 -22.03 38.07
CA HIS A 55 66.01 -21.62 38.30
C HIS A 55 65.87 -20.10 38.35
N ILE A 56 66.72 -19.41 39.12
CA ILE A 56 66.69 -17.94 39.23
C ILE A 56 66.92 -17.30 37.86
N LYS A 57 67.91 -17.78 37.10
CA LYS A 57 68.24 -17.22 35.79
C LYS A 57 67.18 -17.49 34.73
N LEU A 58 66.55 -18.66 34.74
CA LEU A 58 65.38 -18.94 33.89
C LEU A 58 64.21 -18.04 34.24
N TRP A 59 63.98 -17.78 35.53
CA TRP A 59 62.93 -16.90 36.01
C TRP A 59 63.17 -15.43 35.61
N GLU A 60 64.38 -14.91 35.82
CA GLU A 60 64.78 -13.56 35.38
C GLU A 60 64.58 -13.41 33.87
N ARG A 61 65.09 -14.38 33.09
CA ARG A 61 64.98 -14.33 31.63
C ARG A 61 63.53 -14.41 31.16
N ARG A 62 62.69 -15.22 31.80
CA ARG A 62 61.27 -15.28 31.50
C ARG A 62 60.60 -13.93 31.76
N HIS A 63 60.91 -13.28 32.87
CA HIS A 63 60.36 -11.97 33.21
C HIS A 63 60.77 -10.90 32.18
N ASP A 64 62.01 -10.91 31.71
CA ASP A 64 62.47 -10.03 30.62
C ASP A 64 61.68 -10.24 29.31
N LEU A 65 61.15 -11.45 29.08
CA LEU A 65 60.37 -11.80 27.89
C LEU A 65 58.87 -11.54 28.03
N GLU A 66 58.37 -11.15 29.21
CA GLU A 66 56.95 -10.85 29.42
C GLU A 66 56.49 -9.65 28.58
N GLY A 67 57.37 -8.66 28.36
CA GLY A 67 57.09 -7.47 27.55
C GLY A 67 57.33 -7.62 26.04
N ASN A 68 57.91 -8.73 25.60
CA ASN A 68 58.25 -8.95 24.19
C ASN A 68 57.15 -9.70 23.44
N ASP A 69 57.01 -9.48 22.13
CA ASP A 69 56.13 -10.29 21.29
C ASP A 69 56.46 -11.79 21.37
N ILE A 70 55.43 -12.63 21.40
CA ILE A 70 55.59 -14.10 21.49
C ILE A 70 56.41 -14.64 20.32
N TYR A 71 56.27 -14.04 19.13
CA TYR A 71 56.98 -14.44 17.93
C TYR A 71 58.40 -13.86 17.81
N CYS A 72 58.92 -13.22 18.87
CA CYS A 72 60.31 -12.76 18.91
C CYS A 72 61.26 -13.97 18.94
N PRO A 73 62.36 -13.98 18.17
CA PRO A 73 63.36 -15.07 18.19
C PRO A 73 63.88 -15.40 19.60
N SER A 74 63.92 -14.41 20.50
CA SER A 74 64.36 -14.61 21.89
C SER A 74 63.43 -15.55 22.68
N VAL A 75 62.14 -15.61 22.35
CA VAL A 75 61.17 -16.51 22.98
C VAL A 75 61.39 -17.94 22.51
N GLU A 76 61.60 -18.14 21.21
CA GLU A 76 61.92 -19.45 20.62
C GLU A 76 63.21 -20.03 21.23
N ILE A 77 64.26 -19.22 21.27
CA ILE A 77 65.56 -19.61 21.85
C ILE A 77 65.42 -19.92 23.34
N PHE A 78 64.66 -19.11 24.09
CA PHE A 78 64.42 -19.35 25.51
C PHE A 78 63.71 -20.69 25.74
N LEU A 79 62.60 -20.95 25.03
CA LEU A 79 61.85 -22.19 25.13
C LEU A 79 62.68 -23.41 24.72
N LEU A 80 63.51 -23.29 23.69
CA LEU A 80 64.45 -24.33 23.29
C LEU A 80 65.49 -24.59 24.38
N ASN A 81 66.10 -23.55 24.95
CA ASN A 81 67.10 -23.68 25.99
C ASN A 81 66.53 -24.37 27.24
N ILE A 82 65.36 -23.96 27.73
CA ILE A 82 64.73 -24.61 28.90
C ILE A 82 64.30 -26.05 28.58
N TYR A 83 63.86 -26.32 27.35
CA TYR A 83 63.54 -27.68 26.89
C TYR A 83 64.77 -28.59 26.91
N MET A 84 65.91 -28.11 26.40
CA MET A 84 67.12 -28.92 26.39
C MET A 84 67.71 -29.09 27.80
N LEU A 85 67.62 -28.07 28.65
CA LEU A 85 68.04 -28.16 30.06
C LEU A 85 67.19 -29.16 30.85
N LYS A 86 65.86 -29.18 30.66
CA LYS A 86 64.98 -30.13 31.36
C LYS A 86 65.27 -31.60 30.99
N ALA A 87 65.73 -31.84 29.75
CA ALA A 87 66.13 -33.18 29.32
C ALA A 87 67.39 -33.69 30.05
N ALA A 88 68.23 -32.78 30.57
CA ALA A 88 69.39 -33.12 31.39
C ALA A 88 69.11 -33.08 32.90
N PHE A 89 68.16 -32.26 33.34
CA PHE A 89 67.80 -32.03 34.74
C PHE A 89 66.27 -32.05 34.92
N GLU A 90 65.73 -33.17 35.42
CA GLU A 90 64.29 -33.39 35.57
C GLU A 90 63.64 -32.36 36.52
N GLU A 91 64.40 -31.78 37.45
CA GLU A 91 63.96 -30.74 38.38
C GLU A 91 63.44 -29.47 37.66
N LEU A 92 63.84 -29.24 36.41
CA LEU A 92 63.43 -28.10 35.58
C LEU A 92 62.13 -28.34 34.81
N GLU A 93 61.51 -29.52 34.91
CA GLU A 93 60.25 -29.82 34.21
C GLU A 93 59.14 -28.85 34.62
N LEU A 94 59.09 -28.46 35.90
CA LEU A 94 58.10 -27.51 36.41
C LEU A 94 58.29 -26.11 35.79
N ASP A 95 59.51 -25.61 35.66
CA ASP A 95 59.78 -24.31 35.04
C ASP A 95 59.48 -24.31 33.55
N TYR A 96 59.78 -25.42 32.86
CA TYR A 96 59.40 -25.61 31.46
C TYR A 96 57.88 -25.57 31.31
N CYS A 97 57.16 -26.39 32.08
CA CYS A 97 55.69 -26.44 32.05
C CYS A 97 55.08 -25.07 32.36
N LYS A 98 55.62 -24.35 33.35
CA LYS A 98 55.17 -23.00 33.71
C LYS A 98 55.39 -22.03 32.56
N SER A 99 56.56 -22.04 31.93
CA SER A 99 56.89 -21.18 30.78
C SER A 99 55.99 -21.45 29.59
N CYS A 100 55.81 -22.72 29.23
CA CYS A 100 54.88 -23.15 28.21
C CYS A 100 53.45 -22.67 28.50
N LYS A 101 52.98 -22.81 29.74
CA LYS A 101 51.65 -22.33 30.14
C LYS A 101 51.51 -20.81 29.97
N ASP A 102 52.46 -20.03 30.45
CA ASP A 102 52.42 -18.56 30.34
C ASP A 102 52.37 -18.09 28.89
N PHE A 103 53.19 -18.65 28.01
CA PHE A 103 53.15 -18.30 26.58
C PHE A 103 51.87 -18.78 25.90
N ASN A 104 51.32 -19.93 26.31
CA ASN A 104 50.00 -20.36 25.85
C ASN A 104 48.91 -19.35 26.27
N ASP A 105 48.90 -18.93 27.53
CA ASP A 105 47.91 -18.00 28.05
C ASP A 105 47.97 -16.64 27.32
N ARG A 106 49.19 -16.16 27.01
CA ARG A 106 49.40 -14.96 26.19
C ARG A 106 48.95 -15.15 24.74
N PHE A 107 49.17 -16.33 24.16
CA PHE A 107 48.66 -16.66 22.83
C PHE A 107 47.13 -16.69 22.80
N ASP A 108 46.49 -17.22 23.84
CA ASP A 108 45.04 -17.21 24.01
C ASP A 108 44.47 -15.80 24.12
N VAL A 109 45.21 -14.86 24.74
CA VAL A 109 44.85 -13.44 24.72
C VAL A 109 44.87 -12.87 23.30
N LEU A 110 45.88 -13.20 22.47
CA LEU A 110 45.92 -12.74 21.07
C LEU A 110 44.72 -13.27 20.26
N VAL A 111 44.40 -14.56 20.41
CA VAL A 111 43.23 -15.18 19.74
C VAL A 111 41.94 -14.49 20.18
N LYS A 112 41.79 -14.21 21.48
CA LYS A 112 40.63 -13.49 21.99
C LYS A 112 40.55 -12.06 21.43
N SER A 113 41.65 -11.33 21.40
CA SER A 113 41.70 -9.99 20.79
C SER A 113 41.33 -10.03 19.32
N ALA A 114 41.77 -11.04 18.57
CA ALA A 114 41.34 -11.22 17.18
C ALA A 114 39.83 -11.41 17.06
N HIS A 115 39.22 -12.21 17.93
CA HIS A 115 37.77 -12.39 17.93
C HIS A 115 37.04 -11.06 18.19
N ASP A 116 37.50 -10.27 19.15
CA ASP A 116 36.89 -8.97 19.48
C ASP A 116 37.01 -7.98 18.31
N PHE A 117 38.18 -7.91 17.64
CA PHE A 117 38.38 -7.07 16.46
C PHE A 117 37.57 -7.53 15.23
N ILE A 118 37.41 -8.85 15.04
CA ILE A 118 36.56 -9.39 13.98
C ILE A 118 35.10 -8.96 14.18
N LEU A 119 34.58 -9.06 15.41
CA LEU A 119 33.20 -8.70 15.73
C LEU A 119 32.92 -7.19 15.61
N THR A 120 33.93 -6.36 15.83
CA THR A 120 33.85 -4.89 15.72
C THR A 120 34.18 -4.37 14.32
N ASN A 121 34.57 -5.24 13.39
CA ASN A 121 34.96 -4.92 12.00
C ASN A 121 36.20 -4.01 11.89
N GLU A 122 37.11 -4.07 12.86
CA GLU A 122 38.38 -3.33 12.89
C GLU A 122 39.44 -4.05 12.02
N PHE A 123 39.28 -4.01 10.70
CA PHE A 123 39.99 -4.91 9.77
C PHE A 123 41.51 -4.70 9.69
N ASN A 124 42.02 -3.50 9.98
CA ASN A 124 43.47 -3.27 10.04
C ASN A 124 44.07 -4.00 11.25
N GLU A 125 43.40 -3.90 12.39
CA GLU A 125 43.74 -4.53 13.65
C GLU A 125 43.63 -6.05 13.53
N VAL A 126 42.59 -6.55 12.85
CA VAL A 126 42.44 -7.97 12.49
C VAL A 126 43.64 -8.46 11.65
N ALA A 127 44.09 -7.69 10.66
CA ALA A 127 45.21 -8.10 9.80
C ALA A 127 46.54 -8.22 10.57
N GLU A 128 46.78 -7.33 11.53
CA GLU A 128 47.98 -7.32 12.37
C GLU A 128 47.94 -8.43 13.43
N ILE A 129 46.81 -8.61 14.13
CA ILE A 129 46.68 -9.65 15.15
C ILE A 129 46.72 -11.06 14.53
N ILE A 130 46.11 -11.27 13.35
CA ILE A 130 46.19 -12.55 12.64
C ILE A 130 47.64 -12.87 12.24
N LEU A 131 48.43 -11.87 11.85
CA LEU A 131 49.85 -12.05 11.59
C LEU A 131 50.61 -12.43 12.86
N ALA A 132 50.34 -11.75 13.97
CA ALA A 132 50.95 -12.06 15.25
C ALA A 132 50.62 -13.49 15.71
N ILE A 133 49.35 -13.92 15.57
CA ILE A 133 48.91 -15.30 15.85
C ILE A 133 49.65 -16.28 14.95
N TYR A 134 49.73 -16.04 13.64
CA TYR A 134 50.45 -16.90 12.69
C TYR A 134 51.93 -17.06 13.06
N LYS A 135 52.64 -15.96 13.33
CA LYS A 135 54.05 -16.02 13.69
C LYS A 135 54.26 -16.70 15.04
N SER A 136 53.38 -16.43 16.01
CA SER A 136 53.46 -17.00 17.36
C SER A 136 53.16 -18.50 17.36
N SER A 137 52.22 -18.96 16.54
CA SER A 137 51.89 -20.38 16.45
C SER A 137 53.07 -21.19 15.93
N ARG A 138 53.86 -20.65 14.99
CA ARG A 138 55.09 -21.28 14.50
C ARG A 138 56.16 -21.43 15.59
N VAL A 139 56.38 -20.39 16.39
CA VAL A 139 57.34 -20.43 17.51
C VAL A 139 56.91 -21.45 18.57
N LEU A 140 55.61 -21.48 18.90
CA LEU A 140 55.09 -22.30 19.99
C LEU A 140 54.82 -23.76 19.60
N LYS A 141 54.67 -24.09 18.31
CA LYS A 141 54.30 -25.42 17.82
C LYS A 141 55.19 -26.53 18.36
N ALA A 142 56.51 -26.33 18.37
CA ALA A 142 57.49 -27.32 18.83
C ALA A 142 57.35 -27.65 20.33
N HIS A 143 56.74 -26.76 21.11
CA HIS A 143 56.68 -26.85 22.57
C HIS A 143 55.28 -27.16 23.12
N LEU A 144 54.23 -26.71 22.41
CA LEU A 144 52.85 -26.71 22.89
C LEU A 144 51.88 -27.50 22.00
N SER A 145 52.39 -28.26 21.02
CA SER A 145 51.68 -29.09 20.04
C SER A 145 51.14 -28.37 18.79
N GLU A 146 50.71 -29.15 17.81
CA GLU A 146 50.09 -28.69 16.56
C GLU A 146 48.78 -27.92 16.79
N LYS A 147 48.16 -28.02 17.97
CA LYS A 147 46.94 -27.28 18.34
C LYS A 147 47.09 -25.76 18.24
N MET A 148 48.33 -25.23 18.22
CA MET A 148 48.58 -23.81 18.00
C MET A 148 48.27 -23.38 16.55
N GLU A 149 48.54 -24.24 15.58
CA GLU A 149 48.17 -23.99 14.19
C GLU A 149 46.66 -24.13 13.98
N ASP A 150 46.00 -25.03 14.73
CA ASP A 150 44.54 -25.15 14.72
C ASP A 150 43.87 -23.87 15.22
N LYS A 151 44.34 -23.28 16.34
CA LYS A 151 43.81 -21.99 16.83
C LYS A 151 43.95 -20.85 15.80
N TYR A 152 45.07 -20.79 15.08
CA TYR A 152 45.25 -19.84 13.97
C TYR A 152 44.23 -20.08 12.85
N ARG A 153 44.08 -21.34 12.43
CA ARG A 153 43.10 -21.76 11.41
C ARG A 153 41.68 -21.41 11.83
N ASP A 154 41.30 -21.72 13.06
CA ASP A 154 39.98 -21.44 13.62
C ASP A 154 39.68 -19.93 13.67
N THR A 155 40.67 -19.12 14.04
CA THR A 155 40.56 -17.64 14.01
C THR A 155 40.29 -17.14 12.58
N PHE A 156 40.98 -17.73 11.59
CA PHE A 156 40.80 -17.37 10.19
C PHE A 156 39.43 -17.81 9.64
N VAL A 157 38.98 -19.01 10.02
CA VAL A 157 37.65 -19.52 9.69
C VAL A 157 36.55 -18.67 10.33
N LEU A 158 36.76 -18.19 11.56
CA LEU A 158 35.84 -17.25 12.21
C LEU A 158 35.66 -15.98 11.39
N LEU A 159 36.76 -15.36 10.92
CA LEU A 159 36.71 -14.17 10.07
C LEU A 159 35.95 -14.45 8.76
N LEU A 160 36.26 -15.57 8.09
CA LEU A 160 35.56 -15.99 6.87
C LEU A 160 34.06 -16.14 7.10
N ASN A 161 33.67 -16.84 8.17
CA ASN A 161 32.27 -17.05 8.52
C ASN A 161 31.57 -15.75 8.88
N HIS A 162 32.23 -14.85 9.62
CA HIS A 162 31.70 -13.53 9.96
C HIS A 162 31.37 -12.71 8.71
N LEU A 163 32.29 -12.67 7.73
CA LEU A 163 32.07 -11.95 6.48
C LEU A 163 31.00 -12.62 5.61
N ASN A 164 31.00 -13.95 5.50
CA ASN A 164 29.97 -14.68 4.75
C ASN A 164 28.56 -14.53 5.35
N ASN A 165 28.45 -14.42 6.68
CA ASN A 165 27.19 -14.25 7.39
C ASN A 165 26.43 -12.99 6.96
N PHE A 166 27.10 -11.93 6.49
CA PHE A 166 26.41 -10.77 5.92
C PHE A 166 25.61 -11.14 4.66
N SER A 167 26.14 -12.05 3.84
CA SER A 167 25.42 -12.56 2.66
C SER A 167 24.22 -13.42 3.04
N GLU A 168 24.26 -14.14 4.16
CA GLU A 168 23.14 -14.94 4.66
C GLU A 168 22.07 -14.03 5.30
N LYS A 169 22.48 -13.03 6.07
CA LYS A 169 21.58 -12.04 6.69
C LYS A 169 20.87 -11.14 5.68
N ALA A 170 21.41 -10.98 4.47
CA ALA A 170 20.77 -10.21 3.42
C ALA A 170 19.59 -10.93 2.76
N GLU A 171 19.58 -12.26 2.70
CA GLU A 171 18.50 -13.04 2.09
C GLU A 171 17.11 -12.74 2.65
N PRO A 172 16.86 -12.81 3.98
CA PRO A 172 15.54 -12.53 4.53
C PRO A 172 15.12 -11.07 4.37
N ILE A 173 16.06 -10.14 4.11
CA ILE A 173 15.74 -8.76 3.78
C ILE A 173 15.22 -8.70 2.34
N LEU A 174 15.95 -9.30 1.39
CA LEU A 174 15.60 -9.33 -0.02
C LEU A 174 14.33 -10.15 -0.31
N ASP A 175 14.01 -11.15 0.51
CA ASP A 175 12.79 -11.95 0.37
C ASP A 175 11.51 -11.23 0.84
N LYS A 176 11.63 -10.05 1.48
CA LYS A 176 10.47 -9.28 1.91
C LYS A 176 9.60 -8.87 0.72
N VAL A 177 8.30 -8.81 0.97
CA VAL A 177 7.31 -8.31 0.01
C VAL A 177 7.52 -6.82 -0.31
N ARG A 178 8.09 -6.06 0.65
CA ARG A 178 8.40 -4.65 0.50
C ARG A 178 9.60 -4.27 1.36
N LEU A 179 10.50 -3.49 0.79
CA LEU A 179 11.64 -2.94 1.52
C LEU A 179 11.27 -1.60 2.14
N ASN A 180 11.75 -1.36 3.36
CA ASN A 180 11.67 -0.05 4.00
C ASN A 180 13.06 0.61 4.06
N ASP A 181 13.11 1.89 4.45
CA ASP A 181 14.37 2.63 4.51
C ASP A 181 15.38 2.01 5.48
N ASN A 182 14.94 1.36 6.56
CA ASN A 182 15.84 0.66 7.48
C ASN A 182 16.46 -0.58 6.84
N ASP A 183 15.71 -1.31 6.02
CA ASP A 183 16.19 -2.48 5.29
C ASP A 183 17.30 -2.09 4.32
N VAL A 184 17.10 -0.99 3.57
CA VAL A 184 18.12 -0.50 2.64
C VAL A 184 19.33 0.07 3.37
N LYS A 185 19.12 0.76 4.49
CA LYS A 185 20.23 1.20 5.35
C LYS A 185 21.06 0.01 5.85
N THR A 186 20.41 -1.05 6.29
CA THR A 186 21.07 -2.29 6.75
C THR A 186 21.88 -2.94 5.63
N LEU A 187 21.31 -3.04 4.42
CA LEU A 187 22.04 -3.55 3.24
C LEU A 187 23.26 -2.69 2.91
N ASN A 188 23.13 -1.35 2.98
CA ASN A 188 24.24 -0.44 2.75
C ASN A 188 25.35 -0.62 3.80
N GLU A 189 24.99 -0.74 5.08
CA GLU A 189 25.94 -1.03 6.17
C GLU A 189 26.70 -2.34 5.93
N TYR A 190 26.02 -3.39 5.46
CA TYR A 190 26.68 -4.66 5.11
C TYR A 190 27.65 -4.50 3.94
N ILE A 191 27.26 -3.75 2.90
CA ILE A 191 28.14 -3.46 1.75
C ILE A 191 29.37 -2.68 2.21
N ASP A 192 29.19 -1.67 3.06
CA ASP A 192 30.29 -0.84 3.56
C ASP A 192 31.29 -1.66 4.38
N ILE A 193 30.81 -2.59 5.25
CA ILE A 193 31.66 -3.51 6.00
C ILE A 193 32.45 -4.43 5.05
N LEU A 194 31.77 -5.08 4.10
CA LEU A 194 32.42 -5.98 3.14
C LEU A 194 33.40 -5.24 2.23
N ARG A 195 33.09 -4.00 1.86
CA ARG A 195 33.98 -3.12 1.09
C ARG A 195 35.22 -2.77 1.91
N SER A 196 35.06 -2.36 3.16
CA SER A 196 36.17 -2.05 4.06
C SER A 196 37.12 -3.24 4.21
N ALA A 197 36.57 -4.45 4.44
CA ALA A 197 37.37 -5.67 4.48
C ALA A 197 38.14 -5.91 3.17
N LYS A 198 37.44 -5.78 2.03
CA LYS A 198 38.03 -5.93 0.69
C LYS A 198 39.11 -4.89 0.40
N GLU A 199 38.94 -3.64 0.78
CA GLU A 199 39.87 -2.54 0.47
C GLU A 199 41.09 -2.52 1.40
N THR A 200 41.03 -3.23 2.53
CA THR A 200 42.16 -3.38 3.46
C THR A 200 43.24 -4.27 2.84
N SER A 201 44.28 -3.67 2.25
CA SER A 201 45.34 -4.38 1.53
C SER A 201 46.11 -5.37 2.40
N THR A 202 46.41 -4.99 3.65
CA THR A 202 47.09 -5.87 4.62
C THR A 202 46.28 -7.14 4.89
N LEU A 203 44.95 -7.02 4.97
CA LEU A 203 44.06 -8.16 5.16
C LEU A 203 44.02 -9.05 3.91
N GLN A 204 43.98 -8.47 2.70
CA GLN A 204 44.09 -9.25 1.47
C GLN A 204 45.36 -10.10 1.43
N ASP A 205 46.50 -9.52 1.83
CA ASP A 205 47.77 -10.24 1.88
C ASP A 205 47.72 -11.41 2.88
N ARG A 206 47.03 -11.26 4.02
CA ARG A 206 46.83 -12.36 4.98
C ARG A 206 45.98 -13.48 4.39
N PHE A 207 44.94 -13.16 3.62
CA PHE A 207 44.12 -14.14 2.90
C PHE A 207 44.92 -14.92 1.87
N LEU A 208 45.81 -14.26 1.12
CA LEU A 208 46.69 -14.92 0.16
C LEU A 208 47.67 -15.86 0.88
N THR A 209 48.30 -15.37 1.95
CA THR A 209 49.24 -16.17 2.76
C THR A 209 48.56 -17.42 3.33
N TYR A 210 47.36 -17.28 3.90
CA TYR A 210 46.59 -18.39 4.42
C TYR A 210 46.16 -19.38 3.33
N ALA A 211 45.75 -18.90 2.16
CA ALA A 211 45.41 -19.74 1.02
C ALA A 211 46.61 -20.55 0.50
N GLU A 212 47.81 -19.97 0.49
CA GLU A 212 49.06 -20.68 0.16
C GLU A 212 49.40 -21.75 1.19
N MET A 213 49.20 -21.45 2.48
CA MET A 213 49.39 -22.45 3.54
C MET A 213 48.43 -23.63 3.39
N LEU A 214 47.16 -23.39 3.06
CA LEU A 214 46.18 -24.45 2.81
C LEU A 214 46.55 -25.32 1.60
N LYS A 215 47.17 -24.74 0.56
CA LYS A 215 47.66 -25.50 -0.61
C LYS A 215 48.82 -26.44 -0.29
N ASN A 216 49.65 -26.08 0.69
CA ASN A 216 50.87 -26.79 1.03
C ASN A 216 50.73 -27.70 2.26
N GLY A 217 49.57 -27.73 2.93
CA GLY A 217 49.31 -28.52 4.13
C GLY A 217 48.69 -29.89 3.87
N PRO A 218 48.70 -30.80 4.87
CA PRO A 218 48.01 -32.10 4.78
C PRO A 218 46.50 -31.88 4.96
N GLY A 219 45.81 -31.63 3.86
CA GLY A 219 44.37 -31.44 3.83
C GLY A 219 43.98 -30.75 2.53
N THR A 220 43.10 -31.38 1.76
CA THR A 220 42.49 -30.81 0.57
C THR A 220 41.97 -29.41 0.87
N LEU A 221 42.33 -28.44 0.03
CA LEU A 221 41.58 -27.19 -0.11
C LEU A 221 40.10 -27.57 -0.04
N SER A 222 39.39 -27.07 0.98
CA SER A 222 37.94 -27.06 0.86
C SER A 222 37.66 -26.28 -0.41
N ASP A 223 36.95 -26.89 -1.36
CA ASP A 223 36.49 -26.25 -2.61
C ASP A 223 35.69 -24.95 -2.35
N ASN A 224 35.40 -24.64 -1.07
CA ASN A 224 34.64 -23.50 -0.60
C ASN A 224 35.49 -22.32 -0.05
N PHE A 225 36.82 -22.33 -0.15
CA PHE A 225 37.59 -21.14 0.26
C PHE A 225 37.34 -19.98 -0.70
N LYS A 226 36.70 -18.92 -0.20
CA LYS A 226 36.43 -17.69 -0.94
C LYS A 226 37.37 -16.57 -0.48
N ASN A 227 38.02 -15.91 -1.42
CA ASN A 227 38.77 -14.69 -1.11
C ASN A 227 37.82 -13.49 -0.86
N LEU A 228 38.34 -12.40 -0.30
CA LEU A 228 37.54 -11.22 0.04
C LEU A 228 36.80 -10.60 -1.17
N ASN A 229 37.42 -10.62 -2.35
CA ASN A 229 36.79 -10.13 -3.58
C ASN A 229 35.60 -11.02 -3.97
N GLN A 230 35.73 -12.34 -3.84
CA GLN A 230 34.65 -13.29 -4.10
C GLN A 230 33.51 -13.12 -3.10
N ILE A 231 33.79 -13.01 -1.80
CA ILE A 231 32.75 -12.78 -0.78
C ILE A 231 31.97 -11.50 -1.07
N TYR A 232 32.68 -10.40 -1.37
CA TYR A 232 32.05 -9.14 -1.76
C TYR A 232 31.21 -9.29 -3.03
N ASN A 233 31.75 -9.90 -4.08
CA ASN A 233 31.04 -10.04 -5.36
C ASN A 233 29.82 -10.96 -5.24
N ASP A 234 29.90 -12.04 -4.47
CA ASP A 234 28.78 -12.95 -4.20
C ASP A 234 27.62 -12.20 -3.52
N PHE A 235 27.92 -11.33 -2.55
CA PHE A 235 26.93 -10.47 -1.91
C PHE A 235 26.23 -9.57 -2.93
N ILE A 236 27.00 -8.88 -3.77
CA ILE A 236 26.46 -8.00 -4.83
C ILE A 236 25.63 -8.81 -5.83
N GLU A 237 26.06 -10.01 -6.21
CA GLU A 237 25.35 -10.89 -7.14
C GLU A 237 23.99 -11.33 -6.58
N LYS A 238 23.84 -11.53 -5.27
CA LYS A 238 22.52 -11.79 -4.65
C LYS A 238 21.55 -10.63 -4.86
N ILE A 239 22.02 -9.39 -4.70
CA ILE A 239 21.19 -8.19 -4.96
C ILE A 239 20.84 -8.08 -6.45
N VAL A 240 21.78 -8.38 -7.34
CA VAL A 240 21.51 -8.42 -8.80
C VAL A 240 20.46 -9.48 -9.13
N LYS A 241 20.55 -10.68 -8.56
CA LYS A 241 19.54 -11.75 -8.73
C LYS A 241 18.16 -11.33 -8.24
N TYR A 242 18.08 -10.56 -7.15
CA TYR A 242 16.82 -9.98 -6.69
C TYR A 242 16.19 -9.04 -7.73
N PHE A 243 16.99 -8.21 -8.40
CA PHE A 243 16.51 -7.36 -9.51
C PHE A 243 15.98 -8.18 -10.69
N ASP A 244 16.65 -9.28 -11.02
CA ASP A 244 16.18 -10.19 -12.06
C ASP A 244 14.86 -10.88 -11.66
N GLN A 245 14.72 -11.27 -10.39
CA GLN A 245 13.45 -11.81 -9.86
C GLN A 245 12.33 -10.78 -9.92
N ILE A 246 12.59 -9.51 -9.58
CA ILE A 246 11.61 -8.43 -9.74
C ILE A 246 11.16 -8.33 -11.20
N ASN A 247 12.10 -8.33 -12.14
CA ASN A 247 11.79 -8.25 -13.57
C ASN A 247 10.90 -9.44 -14.03
N ILE A 248 11.18 -10.66 -13.54
CA ILE A 248 10.35 -11.84 -13.80
C ILE A 248 8.93 -11.67 -13.20
N ARG A 249 8.83 -11.19 -11.96
CA ARG A 249 7.53 -10.94 -11.30
C ARG A 249 6.71 -9.91 -12.07
N ILE A 250 7.32 -8.80 -12.50
CA ILE A 250 6.66 -7.76 -13.30
C ILE A 250 6.13 -8.33 -14.61
N LYS A 251 6.92 -9.15 -15.33
CA LYS A 251 6.45 -9.83 -16.55
C LYS A 251 5.23 -10.71 -16.29
N GLY A 252 5.25 -11.52 -15.23
CA GLY A 252 4.11 -12.36 -14.86
C GLY A 252 2.87 -11.57 -14.42
N LEU A 253 3.05 -10.34 -13.91
CA LEU A 253 1.93 -9.44 -13.59
C LEU A 253 1.27 -8.90 -14.87
N PHE A 254 2.04 -8.59 -15.91
CA PHE A 254 1.48 -8.14 -17.19
C PHE A 254 0.60 -9.20 -17.86
N GLU A 255 0.94 -10.49 -17.72
CA GLU A 255 0.18 -11.59 -18.32
C GLU A 255 -1.18 -11.83 -17.65
N LYS A 256 -1.34 -11.49 -16.36
CA LYS A 256 -2.56 -11.77 -15.58
C LYS A 256 -3.69 -10.76 -15.81
N ASN A 257 -3.38 -9.55 -16.28
CA ASN A 257 -4.34 -8.50 -16.61
C ASN A 257 -5.35 -8.12 -15.49
N ASP A 258 -4.98 -8.32 -14.22
CA ASP A 258 -5.77 -7.99 -13.04
C ASP A 258 -5.89 -6.47 -12.79
N ASP A 259 -6.93 -6.04 -12.05
CA ASP A 259 -7.19 -4.62 -11.75
C ASP A 259 -6.05 -3.92 -10.96
N TYR A 260 -5.23 -4.69 -10.22
CA TYR A 260 -4.20 -4.18 -9.29
C TYR A 260 -2.77 -4.35 -9.81
N VAL A 261 -2.59 -4.65 -11.10
CA VAL A 261 -1.28 -4.95 -11.70
C VAL A 261 -0.35 -3.74 -11.60
N LEU A 262 -0.82 -2.55 -11.96
CA LEU A 262 0.01 -1.34 -11.98
C LEU A 262 0.47 -0.90 -10.58
N GLU A 263 -0.37 -1.09 -9.55
CA GLU A 263 0.00 -0.81 -8.15
C GLU A 263 1.05 -1.79 -7.60
N GLN A 264 0.99 -3.06 -8.03
CA GLN A 264 2.00 -4.06 -7.65
C GLN A 264 3.33 -3.78 -8.34
N ILE A 265 3.30 -3.40 -9.61
CA ILE A 265 4.49 -3.03 -10.36
C ILE A 265 5.13 -1.77 -9.76
N GLU A 266 4.33 -0.76 -9.35
CA GLU A 266 4.83 0.43 -8.66
C GLU A 266 5.69 0.05 -7.45
N LYS A 267 5.17 -0.84 -6.61
CA LYS A 267 5.86 -1.28 -5.38
C LYS A 267 7.20 -1.94 -5.71
N LEU A 268 7.21 -2.82 -6.71
CA LEU A 268 8.42 -3.52 -7.14
C LEU A 268 9.47 -2.57 -7.75
N VAL A 269 9.05 -1.62 -8.58
CA VAL A 269 9.96 -0.61 -9.16
C VAL A 269 10.48 0.32 -8.07
N SER A 270 9.64 0.71 -7.11
CA SER A 270 10.04 1.51 -5.96
C SER A 270 11.09 0.79 -5.10
N ASP A 271 10.98 -0.52 -4.88
CA ASP A 271 12.00 -1.29 -4.15
C ASP A 271 13.35 -1.26 -4.90
N MET A 272 13.32 -1.38 -6.24
CA MET A 272 14.53 -1.23 -7.07
C MET A 272 15.13 0.18 -6.94
N ASP A 273 14.31 1.23 -6.98
CA ASP A 273 14.76 2.63 -6.88
C ASP A 273 15.44 2.92 -5.54
N ILE A 274 14.88 2.44 -4.44
CA ILE A 274 15.44 2.67 -3.10
C ILE A 274 16.78 1.94 -2.96
N ILE A 275 16.89 0.69 -3.42
CA ILE A 275 18.17 -0.04 -3.40
C ILE A 275 19.21 0.64 -4.29
N ARG A 276 18.82 1.16 -5.45
CA ARG A 276 19.73 1.86 -6.39
C ARG A 276 20.29 3.17 -5.85
N LYS A 277 19.85 3.67 -4.69
CA LYS A 277 20.53 4.77 -3.99
C LYS A 277 21.95 4.38 -3.55
N ILE A 278 22.25 3.08 -3.48
CA ILE A 278 23.59 2.57 -3.20
C ILE A 278 24.40 2.56 -4.52
N PRO A 279 25.45 3.38 -4.66
CA PRO A 279 26.14 3.61 -5.95
C PRO A 279 26.67 2.33 -6.63
N GLU A 280 27.21 1.39 -5.87
CA GLU A 280 27.76 0.15 -6.42
C GLU A 280 26.68 -0.76 -7.02
N ILE A 281 25.50 -0.75 -6.40
CA ILE A 281 24.35 -1.51 -6.88
C ILE A 281 23.76 -0.83 -8.10
N GLU A 282 23.69 0.50 -8.13
CA GLU A 282 23.22 1.28 -9.27
C GLU A 282 23.94 0.86 -10.56
N VAL A 283 25.28 0.85 -10.52
CA VAL A 283 26.14 0.49 -11.66
C VAL A 283 25.88 -0.95 -12.10
N LYS A 284 25.85 -1.89 -11.15
CA LYS A 284 25.71 -3.33 -11.45
C LYS A 284 24.33 -3.73 -11.93
N THR A 285 23.29 -3.00 -11.53
CA THR A 285 21.89 -3.31 -11.86
C THR A 285 21.32 -2.46 -13.00
N SER A 286 22.06 -1.47 -13.51
CA SER A 286 21.57 -0.53 -14.54
C SER A 286 20.95 -1.22 -15.75
N GLY A 287 21.61 -2.24 -16.32
CA GLY A 287 21.08 -2.97 -17.46
C GLY A 287 19.73 -3.64 -17.21
N THR A 288 19.58 -4.31 -16.07
CA THR A 288 18.31 -4.96 -15.67
C THR A 288 17.25 -3.92 -15.36
N TYR A 289 17.59 -2.87 -14.61
CA TYR A 289 16.67 -1.79 -14.25
C TYR A 289 16.09 -1.07 -15.47
N TYR A 290 16.95 -0.61 -16.39
CA TYR A 290 16.48 0.05 -17.62
C TYR A 290 15.59 -0.87 -18.46
N ARG A 291 15.93 -2.16 -18.54
CA ARG A 291 15.08 -3.15 -19.23
C ARG A 291 13.72 -3.31 -18.56
N THR A 292 13.67 -3.32 -17.22
CA THR A 292 12.41 -3.36 -16.47
C THR A 292 11.57 -2.12 -16.76
N VAL A 293 12.16 -0.92 -16.70
CA VAL A 293 11.50 0.34 -17.03
C VAL A 293 10.96 0.33 -18.46
N GLU A 294 11.76 -0.13 -19.42
CA GLU A 294 11.33 -0.26 -20.82
C GLU A 294 10.19 -1.27 -21.00
N ASN A 295 10.19 -2.37 -20.27
CA ASN A 295 9.07 -3.33 -20.30
C ASN A 295 7.78 -2.69 -19.75
N VAL A 296 7.87 -1.91 -18.65
CA VAL A 296 6.74 -1.15 -18.11
C VAL A 296 6.23 -0.16 -19.15
N ARG A 297 7.12 0.58 -19.81
CA ARG A 297 6.76 1.50 -20.90
C ARG A 297 6.09 0.78 -22.07
N GLY A 298 6.61 -0.38 -22.48
CA GLY A 298 6.03 -1.19 -23.55
C GLY A 298 4.62 -1.68 -23.21
N TYR A 299 4.38 -2.12 -21.97
CA TYR A 299 3.04 -2.47 -21.51
C TYR A 299 2.09 -1.26 -21.54
N MET A 300 2.56 -0.08 -21.15
CA MET A 300 1.76 1.15 -21.25
C MET A 300 1.38 1.50 -22.69
N GLN A 301 2.29 1.33 -23.65
CA GLN A 301 1.98 1.50 -25.07
C GLN A 301 0.98 0.45 -25.56
N HIS A 302 0.98 -0.76 -25.00
CA HIS A 302 -0.03 -1.77 -25.29
C HIS A 302 -1.40 -1.34 -24.75
N LEU A 303 -1.48 -0.91 -23.48
CA LEU A 303 -2.71 -0.38 -22.90
C LEU A 303 -3.25 0.83 -23.67
N GLN A 304 -2.35 1.68 -24.19
CA GLN A 304 -2.70 2.77 -25.09
C GLN A 304 -3.36 2.26 -26.36
N LYS A 305 -2.70 1.34 -27.08
CA LYS A 305 -3.25 0.75 -28.30
C LYS A 305 -4.57 0.03 -28.05
N ASP A 306 -4.72 -0.64 -26.92
CA ASP A 306 -5.98 -1.29 -26.54
C ASP A 306 -7.08 -0.25 -26.33
N ALA A 307 -6.77 0.87 -25.66
CA ALA A 307 -7.72 1.97 -25.49
C ALA A 307 -8.09 2.63 -26.82
N GLU A 308 -7.10 2.91 -27.69
CA GLU A 308 -7.29 3.46 -29.04
C GLU A 308 -8.11 2.51 -29.92
N GLN A 309 -7.86 1.20 -29.85
CA GLN A 309 -8.63 0.19 -30.58
C GLN A 309 -10.06 0.10 -30.08
N LEU A 310 -10.27 0.12 -28.76
CA LEU A 310 -11.61 0.16 -28.16
C LEU A 310 -12.36 1.42 -28.61
N LEU A 311 -11.68 2.57 -28.69
CA LEU A 311 -12.23 3.84 -29.20
C LEU A 311 -12.56 3.78 -30.70
N ALA A 312 -11.68 3.22 -31.53
CA ALA A 312 -11.91 3.04 -32.96
C ALA A 312 -13.06 2.06 -33.25
N ASP A 313 -13.24 1.05 -32.42
CA ASP A 313 -14.37 0.13 -32.50
C ASP A 313 -15.69 0.79 -32.07
N MET A 314 -15.65 1.92 -31.33
CA MET A 314 -16.85 2.74 -31.04
C MET A 314 -17.36 3.49 -32.27
N ASP A 315 -16.47 3.86 -33.20
CA ASP A 315 -16.82 4.55 -34.45
C ASP A 315 -17.54 3.60 -35.45
N LYS A 316 -17.47 2.27 -35.25
CA LYS A 316 -18.15 1.28 -36.11
C LYS A 316 -19.57 1.00 -35.63
N LYS A 317 -20.55 1.24 -36.51
CA LYS A 317 -22.02 1.18 -36.28
C LYS A 317 -22.63 -0.15 -35.79
N SER A 318 -21.86 -1.19 -35.42
CA SER A 318 -22.39 -2.56 -35.30
C SER A 318 -22.11 -3.31 -33.97
N GLY A 319 -21.50 -2.69 -32.97
CA GLY A 319 -21.27 -3.33 -31.66
C GLY A 319 -21.89 -2.53 -30.51
N SER A 320 -22.42 -3.22 -29.49
CA SER A 320 -22.74 -2.58 -28.22
C SER A 320 -21.44 -2.05 -27.62
N THR A 321 -21.27 -0.74 -27.65
CA THR A 321 -20.05 -0.11 -27.15
C THR A 321 -19.96 -0.33 -25.64
N ASN A 322 -18.96 -1.09 -25.20
CA ASN A 322 -18.78 -1.40 -23.78
C ASN A 322 -18.04 -0.25 -23.07
N TYR A 323 -18.72 0.89 -22.89
CA TYR A 323 -18.19 2.04 -22.17
C TYR A 323 -17.75 1.68 -20.74
N SER A 324 -18.30 0.61 -20.15
CA SER A 324 -17.89 0.11 -18.83
C SER A 324 -16.46 -0.45 -18.83
N HIS A 325 -16.05 -1.10 -19.92
CA HIS A 325 -14.68 -1.57 -20.10
C HIS A 325 -13.70 -0.41 -20.26
N LEU A 326 -14.08 0.63 -21.01
CA LEU A 326 -13.26 1.84 -21.14
C LEU A 326 -13.17 2.61 -19.82
N ALA A 327 -14.28 2.73 -19.08
CA ALA A 327 -14.29 3.40 -17.77
C ALA A 327 -13.40 2.67 -16.76
N ARG A 328 -13.42 1.33 -16.75
CA ARG A 328 -12.53 0.51 -15.92
C ARG A 328 -11.06 0.69 -16.32
N SER A 329 -10.77 0.66 -17.63
CA SER A 329 -9.41 0.85 -18.16
C SER A 329 -8.87 2.26 -17.84
N SER A 330 -9.69 3.29 -18.01
CA SER A 330 -9.37 4.67 -17.66
C SER A 330 -9.14 4.84 -16.16
N SER A 331 -9.92 4.17 -15.31
CA SER A 331 -9.73 4.19 -13.85
C SER A 331 -8.41 3.53 -13.44
N ARG A 332 -8.04 2.40 -14.07
CA ARG A 332 -6.73 1.74 -13.85
C ARG A 332 -5.58 2.66 -14.24
N LEU A 333 -5.69 3.34 -15.38
CA LEU A 333 -4.70 4.31 -15.82
C LEU A 333 -4.62 5.51 -14.87
N LYS A 334 -5.74 6.02 -14.33
CA LYS A 334 -5.75 7.13 -13.38
C LYS A 334 -4.84 6.88 -12.15
N ASN A 335 -4.75 5.65 -11.68
CA ASN A 335 -3.90 5.27 -10.55
C ASN A 335 -2.41 5.02 -10.94
N ALA A 336 -2.06 5.21 -12.21
CA ALA A 336 -0.73 4.94 -12.76
C ALA A 336 0.11 6.20 -12.95
N GLU A 337 -0.26 7.32 -12.32
CA GLU A 337 0.46 8.60 -12.40
C GLU A 337 1.95 8.48 -11.98
N TRP A 338 2.26 7.53 -11.09
CA TRP A 338 3.62 7.22 -10.67
C TRP A 338 4.57 6.90 -11.84
N ILE A 339 4.04 6.44 -12.96
CA ILE A 339 4.80 6.11 -14.17
C ILE A 339 5.53 7.32 -14.72
N ASN A 340 5.04 8.54 -14.51
CA ASN A 340 5.76 9.75 -14.90
C ASN A 340 7.09 9.96 -14.18
N ARG A 341 7.22 9.41 -12.96
CA ARG A 341 8.50 9.43 -12.24
C ARG A 341 9.55 8.58 -12.96
N VAL A 342 9.12 7.54 -13.67
CA VAL A 342 9.96 6.52 -14.30
C VAL A 342 10.11 6.76 -15.82
N SER A 343 9.08 7.29 -16.47
CA SER A 343 9.05 7.66 -17.87
C SER A 343 8.27 8.98 -18.05
N PRO A 344 8.95 10.14 -17.91
CA PRO A 344 8.29 11.44 -17.94
C PRO A 344 7.52 11.67 -19.24
N GLY A 345 6.28 12.15 -19.14
CA GLY A 345 5.44 12.52 -20.29
C GLY A 345 4.65 11.36 -20.91
N ALA A 346 4.97 10.11 -20.58
CA ALA A 346 4.30 8.95 -21.16
C ALA A 346 2.84 8.84 -20.68
N TYR A 347 2.60 9.03 -19.39
CA TYR A 347 1.25 8.96 -18.82
C TYR A 347 0.41 10.18 -19.22
N GLU A 348 0.95 11.41 -19.18
CA GLU A 348 0.19 12.59 -19.61
C GLU A 348 -0.21 12.49 -21.08
N THR A 349 0.69 11.99 -21.94
CA THR A 349 0.39 11.83 -23.36
C THR A 349 -0.75 10.84 -23.56
N LEU A 350 -0.72 9.69 -22.87
CA LEU A 350 -1.78 8.69 -22.93
C LEU A 350 -3.13 9.24 -22.46
N MET A 351 -3.16 9.87 -21.28
CA MET A 351 -4.40 10.43 -20.73
C MET A 351 -4.97 11.54 -21.60
N ARG A 352 -4.09 12.36 -22.20
CA ARG A 352 -4.48 13.41 -23.12
C ARG A 352 -5.11 12.83 -24.41
N CYS A 353 -4.49 11.83 -25.03
CA CYS A 353 -5.06 11.18 -26.22
C CYS A 353 -6.45 10.58 -25.96
N ILE A 354 -6.61 9.82 -24.87
CA ILE A 354 -7.90 9.22 -24.50
C ILE A 354 -8.97 10.32 -24.28
N ARG A 355 -8.60 11.43 -23.65
CA ARG A 355 -9.50 12.57 -23.44
C ARG A 355 -9.90 13.23 -24.76
N GLU A 356 -8.93 13.53 -25.62
CA GLU A 356 -9.15 14.17 -26.92
C GLU A 356 -10.06 13.31 -27.80
N ASP A 357 -9.85 12.00 -27.85
CA ASP A 357 -10.67 11.06 -28.64
C ASP A 357 -12.11 10.94 -28.13
N LEU A 358 -12.29 10.87 -26.80
CA LEU A 358 -13.62 10.83 -26.20
C LEU A 358 -14.43 12.10 -26.47
N ILE A 359 -13.78 13.27 -26.34
CA ILE A 359 -14.38 14.56 -26.68
C ILE A 359 -14.71 14.62 -28.17
N GLY A 360 -13.79 14.18 -29.03
CA GLY A 360 -14.01 14.13 -30.47
C GLY A 360 -15.19 13.24 -30.87
N ASN A 361 -15.38 12.10 -30.20
CA ASN A 361 -16.55 11.23 -30.43
C ASN A 361 -17.86 11.90 -30.00
N ALA A 362 -17.88 12.54 -28.81
CA ALA A 362 -19.05 13.28 -28.35
C ALA A 362 -19.44 14.41 -29.32
N GLN A 363 -18.45 15.14 -29.87
CA GLN A 363 -18.66 16.15 -30.92
C GLN A 363 -19.25 15.55 -32.21
N LYS A 364 -18.73 14.41 -32.67
CA LYS A 364 -19.28 13.71 -33.86
C LYS A 364 -20.74 13.32 -33.64
N LEU A 365 -21.10 12.85 -32.45
CA LEU A 365 -22.49 12.48 -32.11
C LEU A 365 -23.40 13.73 -32.08
N GLU A 366 -22.93 14.84 -31.53
CA GLU A 366 -23.63 16.13 -31.56
C GLU A 366 -23.89 16.59 -33.00
N GLU A 367 -22.87 16.56 -33.86
CA GLU A 367 -23.01 16.93 -35.28
C GLU A 367 -23.97 16.00 -36.03
N GLN A 368 -23.91 14.69 -35.76
CA GLN A 368 -24.81 13.72 -36.37
C GLN A 368 -26.26 14.03 -36.02
N LEU A 369 -26.54 14.36 -34.75
CA LEU A 369 -27.88 14.72 -34.29
C LEU A 369 -28.38 16.02 -34.95
N GLN A 370 -27.53 17.05 -35.01
CA GLN A 370 -27.88 18.34 -35.61
C GLN A 370 -28.18 18.25 -37.11
N ARG A 371 -27.62 17.26 -37.81
CA ARG A 371 -27.87 17.02 -39.24
C ARG A 371 -29.16 16.23 -39.51
N LEU A 372 -29.78 15.63 -38.50
CA LEU A 372 -31.04 14.90 -38.68
C LEU A 372 -32.18 15.89 -38.90
N ASP A 373 -32.99 15.63 -39.94
CA ASP A 373 -34.24 16.35 -40.17
C ASP A 373 -35.36 15.71 -39.37
N PHE A 374 -35.86 16.42 -38.34
CA PHE A 374 -36.93 15.96 -37.46
C PHE A 374 -38.33 16.35 -37.94
N HIS A 375 -38.47 16.80 -39.18
CA HIS A 375 -39.78 17.05 -39.75
C HIS A 375 -40.67 15.80 -39.70
N LEU A 376 -41.98 15.98 -39.53
CA LEU A 376 -43.00 14.92 -39.54
C LEU A 376 -42.94 14.00 -40.79
N ARG A 377 -42.26 14.39 -41.86
CA ARG A 377 -42.10 13.58 -43.09
C ARG A 377 -41.08 12.45 -42.91
N HIS A 378 -40.25 12.52 -41.87
CA HIS A 378 -39.13 11.61 -41.63
C HIS A 378 -39.17 11.03 -40.20
N PRO A 379 -40.25 10.35 -39.78
CA PRO A 379 -40.37 9.78 -38.42
C PRO A 379 -39.28 8.74 -38.09
N LYS A 380 -38.64 8.17 -39.11
CA LYS A 380 -37.47 7.27 -38.95
C LYS A 380 -36.25 7.97 -38.35
N ASN A 381 -36.12 9.29 -38.50
CA ASN A 381 -34.99 10.04 -37.95
C ASN A 381 -35.06 10.15 -36.41
N VAL A 382 -36.25 9.99 -35.81
CA VAL A 382 -36.42 9.92 -34.35
C VAL A 382 -35.72 8.68 -33.78
N ALA A 383 -35.79 7.55 -34.46
CA ALA A 383 -35.08 6.33 -34.04
C ALA A 383 -33.56 6.50 -34.12
N LEU A 384 -33.05 7.16 -35.17
CA LEU A 384 -31.63 7.48 -35.27
C LEU A 384 -31.17 8.46 -34.18
N ALA A 385 -32.01 9.43 -33.83
CA ALA A 385 -31.74 10.36 -32.73
C ALA A 385 -31.73 9.63 -31.38
N GLN A 386 -32.64 8.68 -31.17
CA GLN A 386 -32.67 7.84 -29.99
C GLN A 386 -31.39 7.01 -29.85
N ASP A 387 -30.91 6.37 -30.92
CA ASP A 387 -29.65 5.62 -30.90
C ASP A 387 -28.46 6.52 -30.50
N ILE A 388 -28.45 7.78 -30.95
CA ILE A 388 -27.43 8.76 -30.56
C ILE A 388 -27.54 9.09 -29.07
N ILE A 389 -28.76 9.34 -28.57
CA ILE A 389 -29.00 9.66 -27.15
C ILE A 389 -28.58 8.50 -26.25
N GLU A 390 -28.95 7.26 -26.59
CA GLU A 390 -28.58 6.07 -25.81
C GLU A 390 -27.05 5.89 -25.76
N LYS A 391 -26.35 6.17 -26.86
CA LYS A 391 -24.88 6.18 -26.89
C LYS A 391 -24.28 7.25 -25.98
N VAL A 392 -24.84 8.46 -26.00
CA VAL A 392 -24.32 9.58 -25.20
C VAL A 392 -24.62 9.38 -23.72
N GLU A 393 -25.80 8.89 -23.36
CA GLU A 393 -26.15 8.51 -21.98
C GLU A 393 -25.25 7.39 -21.45
N SER A 394 -24.90 6.41 -22.28
CA SER A 394 -23.97 5.35 -21.88
C SER A 394 -22.52 5.84 -21.71
N MET A 395 -22.15 7.02 -22.24
CA MET A 395 -20.88 7.68 -21.94
C MET A 395 -20.83 8.33 -20.54
N LYS A 396 -21.97 8.48 -19.84
CA LYS A 396 -22.05 9.11 -18.51
C LYS A 396 -21.07 8.54 -17.49
N ILE A 397 -20.82 7.23 -17.54
CA ILE A 397 -19.88 6.56 -16.64
C ILE A 397 -18.43 7.03 -16.81
N LEU A 398 -18.09 7.65 -17.95
CA LEU A 398 -16.77 8.20 -18.25
C LEU A 398 -16.59 9.64 -17.73
N GLU A 399 -17.66 10.33 -17.33
CA GLU A 399 -17.60 11.71 -16.83
C GLU A 399 -16.72 11.85 -15.57
N ARG A 400 -16.60 10.79 -14.77
CA ARG A 400 -15.68 10.74 -13.62
C ARG A 400 -14.21 10.86 -14.03
N SER A 401 -13.86 10.41 -15.24
CA SER A 401 -12.52 10.47 -15.80
C SER A 401 -12.33 11.65 -16.75
N VAL A 402 -13.38 12.03 -17.49
CA VAL A 402 -13.39 13.14 -18.44
C VAL A 402 -14.63 14.00 -18.21
N PRO A 403 -14.57 14.98 -17.27
CA PRO A 403 -15.73 15.80 -16.91
C PRO A 403 -16.31 16.62 -18.07
N ASP A 404 -15.50 16.96 -19.07
CA ASP A 404 -15.96 17.74 -20.23
C ASP A 404 -17.08 17.06 -21.03
N LEU A 405 -17.23 15.72 -20.90
CA LEU A 405 -18.28 14.96 -21.59
C LEU A 405 -19.69 15.36 -21.15
N GLU A 406 -19.88 15.77 -19.90
CA GLU A 406 -21.18 16.16 -19.35
C GLU A 406 -21.82 17.29 -20.17
N LYS A 407 -21.01 18.29 -20.53
CA LYS A 407 -21.45 19.43 -21.36
C LYS A 407 -21.99 18.99 -22.72
N TYR A 408 -21.39 17.99 -23.35
CA TYR A 408 -21.86 17.49 -24.65
C TYR A 408 -23.12 16.65 -24.49
N ARG A 409 -23.20 15.83 -23.44
CA ARG A 409 -24.41 15.08 -23.08
C ARG A 409 -25.61 16.01 -22.94
N ASP A 410 -25.48 17.04 -22.10
CA ASP A 410 -26.59 17.94 -21.79
C ASP A 410 -27.05 18.72 -23.04
N ARG A 411 -26.11 19.20 -23.87
CA ARG A 411 -26.44 19.84 -25.16
C ARG A 411 -27.21 18.94 -26.11
N ILE A 412 -26.79 17.69 -26.25
CA ILE A 412 -27.43 16.69 -27.11
C ILE A 412 -28.86 16.43 -26.64
N LEU A 413 -29.05 16.22 -25.33
CA LEU A 413 -30.36 15.98 -24.73
C LEU A 413 -31.29 17.20 -24.90
N ASP A 414 -30.79 18.41 -24.62
CA ASP A 414 -31.58 19.64 -24.72
C ASP A 414 -31.97 19.95 -26.17
N TRP A 415 -31.06 19.72 -27.12
CA TRP A 415 -31.34 19.89 -28.54
C TRP A 415 -32.44 18.94 -29.01
N PHE A 416 -32.35 17.66 -28.64
CA PHE A 416 -33.38 16.68 -28.96
C PHE A 416 -34.75 17.05 -28.37
N ARG A 417 -34.79 17.43 -27.08
CA ARG A 417 -36.03 17.86 -26.41
C ARG A 417 -36.67 19.05 -27.11
N LYS A 418 -35.87 20.06 -27.46
CA LYS A 418 -36.34 21.26 -28.15
C LYS A 418 -37.00 20.91 -29.48
N ILE A 419 -36.33 20.10 -30.30
CA ILE A 419 -36.84 19.74 -31.62
C ILE A 419 -38.07 18.84 -31.52
N ALA A 420 -38.10 17.88 -30.58
CA ALA A 420 -39.28 17.06 -30.33
C ALA A 420 -40.48 17.94 -29.95
N GLN A 421 -40.29 18.93 -29.08
CA GLN A 421 -41.33 19.90 -28.70
C GLN A 421 -41.85 20.67 -29.91
N GLU A 422 -40.98 21.19 -30.78
CA GLU A 422 -41.38 21.91 -32.00
C GLU A 422 -42.26 21.03 -32.91
N ALA A 423 -41.91 19.74 -33.05
CA ALA A 423 -42.70 18.78 -33.81
C ALA A 423 -44.09 18.53 -33.17
N PHE A 424 -44.15 18.36 -31.85
CA PHE A 424 -45.42 18.17 -31.13
C PHE A 424 -46.31 19.40 -31.23
N ASP A 425 -45.77 20.61 -31.08
CA ASP A 425 -46.51 21.86 -31.24
C ASP A 425 -47.10 21.95 -32.65
N SER A 426 -46.35 21.54 -33.68
CA SER A 426 -46.85 21.47 -35.06
C SER A 426 -47.98 20.45 -35.24
N ILE A 427 -47.92 19.28 -34.60
CA ILE A 427 -48.99 18.28 -34.62
C ILE A 427 -50.24 18.86 -33.95
N GLN A 428 -50.10 19.40 -32.74
CA GLN A 428 -51.22 19.95 -31.98
C GLN A 428 -51.91 21.09 -32.75
N LYS A 429 -51.14 21.97 -33.40
CA LYS A 429 -51.69 23.04 -34.25
C LYS A 429 -52.47 22.50 -35.45
N THR A 430 -52.03 21.39 -36.04
CA THR A 430 -52.62 20.80 -37.25
C THR A 430 -53.90 20.01 -36.95
N PHE A 431 -53.94 19.30 -35.83
CA PHE A 431 -55.03 18.39 -35.45
C PHE A 431 -55.83 18.91 -34.25
N ASN A 432 -55.94 20.23 -34.08
CA ASN A 432 -56.75 20.78 -33.01
C ASN A 432 -58.25 20.70 -33.36
N LEU A 433 -59.04 20.15 -32.43
CA LEU A 433 -60.51 20.16 -32.49
C LEU A 433 -61.12 21.50 -32.09
N GLN A 434 -60.37 22.36 -31.41
CA GLN A 434 -60.83 23.70 -31.03
C GLN A 434 -60.53 24.68 -32.16
N GLY A 435 -61.34 25.74 -32.32
CA GLY A 435 -61.08 26.79 -33.31
C GLY A 435 -59.64 27.33 -33.20
N ARG A 436 -59.05 27.78 -34.32
CA ARG A 436 -57.67 28.31 -34.35
C ARG A 436 -57.42 29.34 -33.24
N ASP A 437 -58.44 30.11 -32.89
CA ASP A 437 -58.38 31.12 -31.82
C ASP A 437 -58.15 30.49 -30.44
N VAL A 438 -58.80 29.37 -30.10
CA VAL A 438 -58.64 28.70 -28.79
C VAL A 438 -57.27 28.04 -28.65
N TYR A 439 -56.73 27.46 -29.74
CA TYR A 439 -55.34 26.98 -29.76
C TYR A 439 -54.36 28.11 -29.47
N THR A 440 -54.52 29.22 -30.20
CA THR A 440 -53.66 30.39 -30.09
C THR A 440 -53.76 30.99 -28.69
N LEU A 441 -54.96 30.99 -28.09
CA LEU A 441 -55.18 31.40 -26.70
C LEU A 441 -54.48 30.46 -25.69
N LYS A 442 -54.47 29.15 -25.92
CA LYS A 442 -53.74 28.18 -25.07
C LYS A 442 -52.23 28.32 -25.19
N GLN A 443 -51.69 28.54 -26.39
CA GLN A 443 -50.26 28.83 -26.58
C GLN A 443 -49.88 30.15 -25.89
N GLN A 444 -50.66 31.21 -26.08
CA GLN A 444 -50.45 32.48 -25.39
C GLN A 444 -50.56 32.34 -23.87
N LEU A 445 -51.49 31.52 -23.37
CA LEU A 445 -51.60 31.23 -21.94
C LEU A 445 -50.32 30.53 -21.43
N LYS A 446 -49.81 29.54 -22.16
CA LYS A 446 -48.58 28.82 -21.82
C LYS A 446 -47.36 29.75 -21.82
N GLU A 447 -47.26 30.65 -22.79
CA GLU A 447 -46.23 31.69 -22.83
C GLU A 447 -46.34 32.65 -21.64
N LEU A 448 -47.54 33.12 -21.30
CA LEU A 448 -47.76 34.00 -20.15
C LEU A 448 -47.46 33.30 -18.82
N GLU A 449 -47.80 32.02 -18.69
CA GLU A 449 -47.46 31.19 -17.54
C GLU A 449 -45.95 30.94 -17.44
N ASN A 450 -45.25 30.74 -18.58
CA ASN A 450 -43.80 30.67 -18.61
C ASN A 450 -43.16 31.99 -18.18
N ILE A 451 -43.60 33.13 -18.70
CA ILE A 451 -43.13 34.46 -18.28
C ILE A 451 -43.37 34.67 -16.78
N ARG A 452 -44.50 34.20 -16.25
CA ARG A 452 -44.81 34.27 -14.81
C ARG A 452 -43.86 33.39 -14.00
N ASN A 453 -43.55 32.19 -14.48
CA ASN A 453 -42.65 31.26 -13.81
C ASN A 453 -41.19 31.76 -13.85
N GLU A 454 -40.73 32.26 -14.99
CA GLU A 454 -39.43 32.91 -15.16
C GLU A 454 -39.32 34.15 -14.25
N TYR A 455 -40.35 34.99 -14.19
CA TYR A 455 -40.40 36.12 -13.27
C TYR A 455 -40.33 35.69 -11.80
N LYS A 456 -41.05 34.61 -11.42
CA LYS A 456 -40.96 34.04 -10.06
C LYS A 456 -39.57 33.52 -9.74
N SER A 457 -38.86 32.95 -10.72
CA SER A 457 -37.45 32.52 -10.53
C SER A 457 -36.47 33.68 -10.38
N LEU A 458 -36.82 34.89 -10.81
CA LEU A 458 -36.01 36.09 -10.59
C LEU A 458 -36.14 36.68 -9.17
N HIS A 459 -37.05 36.15 -8.35
CA HIS A 459 -37.17 36.57 -6.96
C HIS A 459 -35.90 36.19 -6.19
N PRO A 460 -35.27 37.11 -5.41
CA PRO A 460 -34.01 36.83 -4.71
C PRO A 460 -34.04 35.55 -3.88
N ALA A 461 -35.15 35.30 -3.18
CA ALA A 461 -35.35 34.07 -2.42
C ALA A 461 -35.38 32.80 -3.31
N GLN A 462 -36.04 32.86 -4.47
CA GLN A 462 -36.15 31.71 -5.37
C GLN A 462 -34.84 31.44 -6.11
N LYS A 463 -34.14 32.51 -6.53
CA LYS A 463 -32.81 32.45 -7.12
C LYS A 463 -31.81 31.83 -6.16
N TYR A 464 -31.81 32.28 -4.90
CA TYR A 464 -30.98 31.68 -3.86
C TYR A 464 -31.28 30.19 -3.68
N LEU A 465 -32.56 29.79 -3.70
CA LEU A 465 -32.93 28.38 -3.59
C LEU A 465 -32.41 27.54 -4.77
N GLN A 466 -32.49 28.06 -6.00
CA GLN A 466 -31.96 27.43 -7.21
C GLN A 466 -30.43 27.37 -7.23
N GLU A 467 -29.74 28.41 -6.74
CA GLU A 467 -28.29 28.42 -6.54
C GLU A 467 -27.83 27.36 -5.53
N GLN A 468 -28.71 26.97 -4.60
CA GLN A 468 -28.51 25.85 -3.68
C GLN A 468 -29.06 24.52 -4.22
N GLU A 469 -29.37 24.44 -5.53
CA GLU A 469 -29.86 23.25 -6.25
C GLU A 469 -31.27 22.76 -5.84
N TYR A 470 -32.07 23.61 -5.21
CA TYR A 470 -33.46 23.29 -4.86
C TYR A 470 -34.44 23.93 -5.84
N SER A 471 -35.38 23.12 -6.34
CA SER A 471 -36.44 23.58 -7.25
C SER A 471 -37.60 24.28 -6.51
N SER A 472 -37.84 23.93 -5.25
CA SER A 472 -38.88 24.50 -4.41
C SER A 472 -38.55 24.39 -2.91
N ILE A 473 -39.20 25.25 -2.11
CA ILE A 473 -39.09 25.19 -0.64
C ILE A 473 -39.64 23.88 -0.08
N ASP A 474 -40.61 23.26 -0.76
CA ASP A 474 -41.16 21.95 -0.37
C ASP A 474 -40.14 20.84 -0.56
N GLN A 475 -39.31 20.91 -1.61
CA GLN A 475 -38.21 19.96 -1.82
C GLN A 475 -37.18 20.07 -0.68
N LEU A 476 -36.79 21.30 -0.32
CA LEU A 476 -35.87 21.54 0.79
C LEU A 476 -36.46 21.04 2.12
N ASN A 477 -37.74 21.31 2.38
CA ASN A 477 -38.43 20.84 3.59
C ASN A 477 -38.53 19.32 3.63
N SER A 478 -38.80 18.67 2.50
CA SER A 478 -38.84 17.21 2.41
C SER A 478 -37.48 16.57 2.67
N GLU A 479 -36.39 17.18 2.17
CA GLU A 479 -35.03 16.70 2.46
C GLU A 479 -34.65 16.90 3.93
N ILE A 480 -35.00 18.06 4.52
CA ILE A 480 -34.85 18.29 5.96
C ILE A 480 -35.58 17.21 6.76
N GLU A 481 -36.82 16.88 6.38
CA GLU A 481 -37.61 15.86 7.07
C GLU A 481 -36.99 14.46 6.93
N ASP A 482 -36.50 14.11 5.74
CA ASP A 482 -35.83 12.82 5.49
C ASP A 482 -34.52 12.69 6.29
N VAL A 483 -33.68 13.72 6.28
CA VAL A 483 -32.44 13.76 7.07
C VAL A 483 -32.75 13.71 8.57
N THR A 484 -33.79 14.42 9.02
CA THR A 484 -34.25 14.36 10.43
C THR A 484 -34.69 12.93 10.81
N LYS A 485 -35.44 12.24 9.94
CA LYS A 485 -35.85 10.84 10.17
C LYS A 485 -34.65 9.90 10.24
N LYS A 486 -33.66 10.07 9.34
CA LYS A 486 -32.41 9.28 9.33
C LYS A 486 -31.58 9.51 10.58
N LEU A 487 -31.39 10.77 10.99
CA LEU A 487 -30.68 11.12 12.22
C LEU A 487 -31.36 10.52 13.45
N LYS A 488 -32.69 10.56 13.51
CA LYS A 488 -33.45 9.93 14.60
C LYS A 488 -33.25 8.41 14.61
N ALA A 489 -33.34 7.76 13.46
CA ALA A 489 -33.13 6.32 13.36
C ALA A 489 -31.72 5.88 13.79
N ASP A 490 -30.68 6.65 13.45
CA ASP A 490 -29.30 6.34 13.86
C ASP A 490 -29.06 6.62 15.35
N ASN A 491 -29.68 7.66 15.92
CA ASN A 491 -29.68 7.87 17.37
C ASN A 491 -30.40 6.73 18.12
N ASP A 492 -31.53 6.25 17.60
CA ASP A 492 -32.26 5.11 18.17
C ASP A 492 -31.42 3.83 18.10
N LYS A 493 -30.68 3.61 17.00
CA LYS A 493 -29.70 2.51 16.88
C LYS A 493 -28.55 2.65 17.88
N GLU A 494 -28.02 3.85 18.09
CA GLU A 494 -26.97 4.09 19.09
C GLU A 494 -27.45 3.71 20.49
N GLN A 495 -28.67 4.12 20.86
CA GLN A 495 -29.28 3.78 22.16
C GLN A 495 -29.50 2.27 22.29
N ALA A 496 -30.03 1.62 21.26
CA ALA A 496 -30.20 0.16 21.24
C ALA A 496 -28.86 -0.58 21.39
N MET A 497 -27.81 -0.11 20.72
CA MET A 497 -26.47 -0.69 20.85
C MET A 497 -25.88 -0.49 22.25
N LYS A 498 -26.06 0.69 22.86
CA LYS A 498 -25.63 0.95 24.25
C LYS A 498 -26.28 -0.03 25.23
N ILE A 499 -27.57 -0.30 25.05
CA ILE A 499 -28.32 -1.26 25.88
C ILE A 499 -27.77 -2.67 25.66
N ASN A 500 -27.65 -3.12 24.40
CA ASN A 500 -27.16 -4.48 24.10
C ASN A 500 -25.73 -4.71 24.60
N ARG A 501 -24.83 -3.74 24.43
CA ARG A 501 -23.47 -3.79 24.98
C ARG A 501 -23.49 -3.99 26.50
N LYS A 502 -24.30 -3.21 27.20
CA LYS A 502 -24.42 -3.28 28.67
C LYS A 502 -24.90 -4.66 29.10
N GLU A 503 -25.85 -5.25 28.38
CA GLU A 503 -26.36 -6.60 28.65
C GLU A 503 -25.29 -7.68 28.40
N GLU A 504 -24.58 -7.62 27.28
CA GLU A 504 -23.53 -8.59 26.93
C GLU A 504 -22.34 -8.53 27.89
N ILE A 505 -21.87 -7.32 28.21
CA ILE A 505 -20.79 -7.14 29.20
C ILE A 505 -21.25 -7.62 30.58
N ASN A 506 -22.48 -7.33 30.99
CA ASN A 506 -23.00 -7.82 32.27
C ASN A 506 -23.05 -9.35 32.32
N LYS A 507 -23.44 -10.03 31.23
CA LYS A 507 -23.40 -11.51 31.16
C LYS A 507 -21.98 -12.04 31.41
N LEU A 508 -20.97 -11.47 30.75
CA LEU A 508 -19.57 -11.87 30.95
C LEU A 508 -19.06 -11.50 32.35
N GLN A 509 -19.47 -10.34 32.88
CA GLN A 509 -19.14 -9.91 34.24
C GLN A 509 -19.67 -10.88 35.30
N VAL A 510 -20.90 -11.38 35.13
CA VAL A 510 -21.51 -12.39 36.00
C VAL A 510 -20.72 -13.70 35.95
N ILE A 511 -20.25 -14.12 34.77
CA ILE A 511 -19.39 -15.31 34.61
C ILE A 511 -18.08 -15.11 35.36
N ILE A 512 -17.42 -13.96 35.19
CA ILE A 512 -16.17 -13.62 35.88
C ILE A 512 -16.37 -13.63 37.41
N GLN A 513 -17.40 -12.94 37.92
CA GLN A 513 -17.67 -12.86 39.37
C GLN A 513 -17.96 -14.24 39.97
N ARG A 514 -18.71 -15.09 39.25
CA ARG A 514 -19.03 -16.44 39.70
C ARG A 514 -17.80 -17.34 39.70
N TYR A 515 -16.94 -17.22 38.68
CA TYR A 515 -15.65 -17.90 38.63
C TYR A 515 -14.72 -17.48 39.79
N MET A 516 -14.64 -16.17 40.08
CA MET A 516 -13.90 -15.63 41.23
C MET A 516 -14.44 -16.15 42.57
N SER A 517 -15.76 -16.24 42.72
CA SER A 517 -16.39 -16.79 43.93
C SER A 517 -16.11 -18.30 44.13
N ILE A 518 -15.96 -19.06 43.04
CA ILE A 518 -15.61 -20.49 43.09
C ILE A 518 -14.13 -20.65 43.48
N THR A 519 -13.24 -19.87 42.88
CA THR A 519 -11.80 -19.89 43.16
C THR A 519 -11.48 -19.42 44.60
N GLU A 520 -12.14 -18.39 45.11
CA GLU A 520 -11.99 -17.92 46.49
C GLU A 520 -12.43 -18.98 47.51
N LYS A 521 -13.60 -19.62 47.30
CA LYS A 521 -14.09 -20.72 48.17
C LYS A 521 -13.17 -21.94 48.17
N ASN A 522 -12.44 -22.19 47.08
CA ASN A 522 -11.44 -23.24 46.99
C ASN A 522 -10.11 -22.85 47.66
N SER A 523 -9.75 -21.57 47.64
CA SER A 523 -8.56 -21.04 48.32
C SER A 523 -8.67 -21.07 49.85
N ASP A 524 -9.87 -20.83 50.40
CA ASP A 524 -10.12 -20.94 51.85
C ASP A 524 -10.12 -22.39 52.35
N LYS A 525 -10.59 -23.34 51.53
CA LYS A 525 -10.42 -24.79 51.80
C LYS A 525 -8.96 -25.22 51.73
N SER A 526 -8.12 -24.55 50.94
CA SER A 526 -6.68 -24.80 50.82
C SER A 526 -5.88 -24.27 52.01
N ARG A 527 -6.27 -23.13 52.61
CA ARG A 527 -5.70 -22.65 53.88
C ARG A 527 -6.08 -23.54 55.07
N ALA A 528 -7.29 -24.10 55.10
CA ALA A 528 -7.69 -25.08 56.13
C ALA A 528 -6.99 -26.45 55.99
N LYS A 529 -6.39 -26.76 54.83
CA LYS A 529 -5.68 -28.03 54.55
C LYS A 529 -4.15 -27.93 54.50
N LYS A 530 -3.56 -26.82 54.96
CA LYS A 530 -2.09 -26.67 55.10
C LYS A 530 -1.55 -27.00 56.50
N ALA A 531 -2.36 -27.62 57.35
CA ALA A 531 -1.93 -28.16 58.65
C ALA A 531 -1.64 -29.68 58.65
N VAL A 532 -1.93 -30.44 57.58
CA VAL A 532 -1.67 -31.89 57.59
C VAL A 532 -1.13 -32.42 56.25
N ALA A 533 0.09 -32.95 56.32
CA ALA A 533 0.73 -34.00 55.50
C ALA A 533 1.21 -33.71 54.07
N LYS A 534 2.52 -33.40 54.02
CA LYS A 534 3.61 -33.97 53.20
C LYS A 534 3.33 -35.30 52.44
N VAL A 535 3.81 -35.32 51.18
CA VAL A 535 4.37 -36.44 50.35
C VAL A 535 3.54 -36.94 49.14
N ALA A 536 4.23 -36.88 47.99
CA ALA A 536 4.09 -37.62 46.72
C ALA A 536 3.09 -37.16 45.64
N ALA A 537 3.70 -36.70 44.54
CA ALA A 537 3.28 -36.67 43.13
C ALA A 537 1.87 -37.18 42.76
N VAL A 538 1.05 -36.29 42.20
CA VAL A 538 0.68 -36.24 40.78
C VAL A 538 -0.27 -35.04 40.65
N PHE A 539 0.21 -34.01 39.95
CA PHE A 539 -0.60 -32.90 39.47
C PHE A 539 -1.73 -33.46 38.60
N GLN A 540 -3.01 -33.34 39.02
CA GLN A 540 -4.18 -33.16 38.12
C GLN A 540 -5.58 -33.14 38.77
N LYS A 541 -5.74 -33.21 40.10
CA LYS A 541 -7.08 -33.25 40.73
C LYS A 541 -7.49 -32.03 41.55
N GLY A 542 -7.02 -30.84 41.17
CA GLY A 542 -7.34 -29.57 41.82
C GLY A 542 -8.38 -28.67 41.14
N ASN A 543 -8.56 -28.74 39.81
CA ASN A 543 -9.30 -27.70 39.05
C ASN A 543 -10.54 -28.23 38.29
N VAL A 544 -11.19 -29.32 38.74
CA VAL A 544 -12.29 -29.93 37.98
C VAL A 544 -13.56 -29.05 37.99
N GLU A 545 -13.93 -28.44 39.12
CA GLU A 545 -15.12 -27.57 39.19
C GLU A 545 -14.92 -26.24 38.44
N GLU A 546 -13.72 -25.65 38.53
CA GLU A 546 -13.38 -24.37 37.87
C GLU A 546 -13.40 -24.51 36.34
N ASN A 547 -12.82 -25.59 35.81
CA ASN A 547 -12.84 -25.87 34.38
C ASN A 547 -14.20 -26.40 33.89
N SER A 548 -15.02 -27.02 34.75
CA SER A 548 -16.38 -27.47 34.39
C SER A 548 -17.31 -26.27 34.18
N TYR A 549 -17.30 -25.31 35.11
CA TYR A 549 -18.16 -24.13 35.03
C TYR A 549 -17.89 -23.29 33.76
N LEU A 550 -16.61 -23.04 33.45
CA LEU A 550 -16.26 -22.28 32.24
C LEU A 550 -16.70 -23.01 30.96
N LYS A 551 -16.50 -24.33 30.89
CA LYS A 551 -16.93 -25.15 29.75
C LYS A 551 -18.44 -25.16 29.58
N GLU A 552 -19.21 -25.18 30.67
CA GLU A 552 -20.68 -25.05 30.64
C GLU A 552 -21.13 -23.69 30.09
N GLN A 553 -20.33 -22.64 30.29
CA GLN A 553 -20.56 -21.32 29.71
C GLN A 553 -19.97 -21.16 28.29
N GLY A 554 -19.37 -22.21 27.73
CA GLY A 554 -18.79 -22.21 26.38
C GLY A 554 -17.34 -21.74 26.28
N PHE A 555 -16.64 -21.56 27.41
CA PHE A 555 -15.25 -21.07 27.46
C PHE A 555 -14.29 -22.15 27.96
N LEU A 556 -13.06 -22.21 27.44
CA LEU A 556 -12.07 -23.21 27.85
C LEU A 556 -11.28 -22.73 29.06
N LYS A 557 -11.03 -21.42 29.17
CA LYS A 557 -10.28 -20.76 30.24
C LYS A 557 -10.90 -19.40 30.57
N ILE A 558 -10.60 -18.86 31.75
CA ILE A 558 -11.09 -17.55 32.17
C ILE A 558 -10.52 -16.42 31.29
N ASP A 559 -9.30 -16.61 30.77
CA ASP A 559 -8.69 -15.70 29.80
C ASP A 559 -9.56 -15.54 28.54
N ASP A 560 -10.22 -16.61 28.09
CA ASP A 560 -11.14 -16.57 26.94
C ASP A 560 -12.36 -15.67 27.23
N VAL A 561 -12.83 -15.61 28.49
CA VAL A 561 -13.94 -14.74 28.91
C VAL A 561 -13.49 -13.28 28.95
N TYR A 562 -12.27 -13.01 29.43
CA TYR A 562 -11.67 -11.67 29.38
C TYR A 562 -11.43 -11.22 27.94
N GLU A 563 -10.95 -12.12 27.08
CA GLU A 563 -10.74 -11.84 25.66
C GLU A 563 -12.06 -11.60 24.92
N ALA A 564 -13.10 -12.40 25.19
CA ALA A 564 -14.43 -12.17 24.65
C ALA A 564 -15.01 -10.81 25.09
N LYS A 565 -14.82 -10.44 26.36
CA LYS A 565 -15.24 -9.12 26.86
C LYS A 565 -14.50 -7.99 26.15
N LEU A 566 -13.18 -8.10 26.00
CA LEU A 566 -12.35 -7.12 25.30
C LEU A 566 -12.74 -7.01 23.81
N ASN A 567 -13.07 -8.14 23.17
CA ASN A 567 -13.48 -8.18 21.76
C ASN A 567 -14.85 -7.52 21.55
N ILE A 568 -15.81 -7.73 22.45
CA ILE A 568 -17.11 -7.03 22.43
C ILE A 568 -16.92 -5.52 22.60
N GLU A 569 -16.03 -5.08 23.50
CA GLU A 569 -15.73 -3.65 23.66
C GLU A 569 -15.10 -3.05 22.41
N LYS A 570 -14.12 -3.74 21.80
CA LYS A 570 -13.50 -3.30 20.54
C LYS A 570 -14.47 -3.26 19.36
N ASP A 571 -15.33 -4.27 19.24
CA ASP A 571 -16.35 -4.32 18.16
C ASP A 571 -17.42 -3.23 18.36
N TYR A 572 -17.85 -3.02 19.60
CA TYR A 572 -18.76 -1.94 19.97
C TYR A 572 -18.15 -0.57 19.66
N ASP A 573 -16.91 -0.30 20.05
CA ASP A 573 -16.27 0.99 19.81
C ASP A 573 -16.15 1.30 18.31
N LYS A 574 -15.84 0.30 17.48
CA LYS A 574 -15.85 0.42 16.02
C LYS A 574 -17.24 0.76 15.47
N LYS A 575 -18.28 0.03 15.90
CA LYS A 575 -19.67 0.26 15.47
C LYS A 575 -20.20 1.61 15.94
N LEU A 576 -19.87 2.01 17.17
CA LEU A 576 -20.24 3.30 17.73
C LEU A 576 -19.56 4.44 16.96
N GLN A 577 -18.27 4.30 16.63
CA GLN A 577 -17.56 5.31 15.85
C GLN A 577 -18.22 5.52 14.47
N LEU A 578 -18.64 4.45 13.79
CA LEU A 578 -19.36 4.53 12.52
C LEU A 578 -20.71 5.25 12.65
N ILE A 579 -21.48 4.93 13.70
CA ILE A 579 -22.77 5.58 13.96
C ILE A 579 -22.57 7.05 14.32
N GLN A 580 -21.57 7.38 15.14
CA GLN A 580 -21.26 8.77 15.49
C GLN A 580 -20.80 9.59 14.28
N GLN A 581 -20.01 9.00 13.38
CA GLN A 581 -19.66 9.63 12.11
C GLN A 581 -20.90 9.88 11.24
N SER A 582 -21.82 8.91 11.15
CA SER A 582 -23.10 9.03 10.44
C SER A 582 -23.97 10.15 11.04
N CYS A 583 -24.16 10.16 12.36
CA CYS A 583 -24.91 11.19 13.07
C CYS A 583 -24.29 12.58 12.91
N GLN A 584 -22.96 12.70 12.96
CA GLN A 584 -22.27 13.97 12.73
C GLN A 584 -22.51 14.46 11.30
N ALA A 585 -22.35 13.58 10.30
CA ALA A 585 -22.58 13.93 8.90
C ALA A 585 -24.04 14.38 8.66
N PHE A 586 -25.02 13.69 9.26
CA PHE A 586 -26.42 14.10 9.18
C PHE A 586 -26.69 15.41 9.93
N SER A 587 -26.07 15.64 11.08
CA SER A 587 -26.20 16.90 11.84
C SER A 587 -25.61 18.08 11.06
N ASP A 588 -24.44 17.90 10.44
CA ASP A 588 -23.80 18.92 9.61
C ASP A 588 -24.65 19.23 8.38
N THR A 589 -25.19 18.19 7.75
CA THR A 589 -26.12 18.32 6.62
C THR A 589 -27.39 19.07 7.05
N LEU A 590 -28.00 18.71 8.17
CA LEU A 590 -29.19 19.37 8.69
C LEU A 590 -28.94 20.85 8.98
N SER A 591 -27.80 21.17 9.62
CA SER A 591 -27.40 22.55 9.91
C SER A 591 -27.24 23.38 8.63
N ARG A 592 -26.66 22.78 7.58
CA ARG A 592 -26.56 23.41 6.25
C ARG A 592 -27.95 23.67 5.66
N LEU A 593 -28.83 22.68 5.66
CA LEU A 593 -30.18 22.79 5.11
C LEU A 593 -31.04 23.81 5.87
N GLU A 594 -30.94 23.85 7.20
CA GLU A 594 -31.61 24.85 8.02
C GLU A 594 -31.08 26.26 7.77
N ASN A 595 -29.78 26.43 7.58
CA ASN A 595 -29.20 27.71 7.19
C ASN A 595 -29.76 28.17 5.83
N ILE A 596 -29.81 27.28 4.83
CA ILE A 596 -30.44 27.59 3.53
C ILE A 596 -31.90 28.02 3.74
N ARG A 597 -32.65 27.33 4.60
CA ARG A 597 -34.05 27.68 4.89
C ARG A 597 -34.18 29.05 5.56
N GLU A 598 -33.31 29.39 6.50
CA GLU A 598 -33.34 30.68 7.19
C GLU A 598 -32.88 31.82 6.27
N GLN A 599 -31.85 31.60 5.44
CA GLN A 599 -31.46 32.57 4.41
C GLN A 599 -32.58 32.80 3.39
N TYR A 600 -33.26 31.74 2.95
CA TYR A 600 -34.45 31.86 2.11
C TYR A 600 -35.54 32.73 2.75
N LYS A 601 -35.82 32.54 4.05
CA LYS A 601 -36.77 33.39 4.79
C LYS A 601 -36.28 34.85 4.90
N LEU A 602 -34.99 35.07 5.11
CA LEU A 602 -34.42 36.42 5.13
C LEU A 602 -34.60 37.09 3.77
N PHE A 603 -34.33 36.40 2.66
CA PHE A 603 -34.57 36.91 1.31
C PHE A 603 -36.06 37.13 0.99
N LEU A 604 -36.99 36.46 1.67
CA LEU A 604 -38.42 36.77 1.62
C LEU A 604 -38.80 38.02 2.43
N LEU A 605 -38.04 38.34 3.49
CA LEU A 605 -38.29 39.47 4.39
C LEU A 605 -37.63 40.78 3.94
N VAL A 606 -36.62 40.73 3.06
CA VAL A 606 -36.09 41.94 2.39
C VAL A 606 -37.23 42.57 1.60
N ARG A 607 -37.71 43.74 2.08
CA ARG A 607 -38.91 44.48 1.66
C ARG A 607 -39.33 44.26 0.20
N SER A 608 -40.52 43.70 0.07
CA SER A 608 -41.41 43.54 -1.09
C SER A 608 -41.75 44.81 -1.89
N ASP A 609 -41.13 45.96 -1.60
CA ASP A 609 -41.47 47.26 -2.22
C ASP A 609 -40.45 47.71 -3.28
N SER A 610 -39.29 47.06 -3.38
CA SER A 610 -38.46 47.18 -4.58
C SER A 610 -38.61 45.90 -5.38
N VAL A 611 -39.51 45.93 -6.37
CA VAL A 611 -39.39 45.08 -7.55
C VAL A 611 -37.91 45.07 -7.92
N SER A 612 -37.24 43.91 -7.92
CA SER A 612 -35.82 43.90 -8.27
C SER A 612 -35.68 44.63 -9.61
N SER A 613 -34.71 45.52 -9.75
CA SER A 613 -34.53 46.28 -11.00
C SER A 613 -34.49 45.33 -12.20
N GLU A 614 -33.97 44.13 -11.99
CA GLU A 614 -34.02 42.98 -12.89
C GLU A 614 -35.42 42.45 -13.19
N GLY A 615 -36.27 42.19 -12.19
CA GLY A 615 -37.65 41.71 -12.41
C GLY A 615 -38.51 42.74 -13.14
N THR A 616 -38.34 44.02 -12.82
CA THR A 616 -39.04 45.12 -13.51
C THR A 616 -38.60 45.22 -14.96
N LYS A 617 -37.29 45.14 -15.20
CA LYS A 617 -36.70 45.18 -16.53
C LYS A 617 -37.10 43.95 -17.36
N TYR A 618 -37.11 42.77 -16.77
CA TYR A 618 -37.56 41.53 -17.43
C TYR A 618 -39.02 41.62 -17.85
N LEU A 619 -39.93 42.11 -16.98
CA LEU A 619 -41.33 42.31 -17.35
C LEU A 619 -41.46 43.35 -18.47
N GLN A 620 -40.69 44.45 -18.43
CA GLN A 620 -40.67 45.44 -19.52
C GLN A 620 -40.17 44.85 -20.84
N GLU A 621 -39.09 44.06 -20.83
CA GLU A 621 -38.56 43.35 -22.00
C GLU A 621 -39.59 42.37 -22.59
N LYS A 622 -40.37 41.71 -21.73
CA LYS A 622 -41.48 40.83 -22.13
C LYS A 622 -42.81 41.58 -22.38
N GLN A 623 -42.76 42.92 -22.47
CA GLN A 623 -43.90 43.80 -22.77
C GLN A 623 -45.08 43.67 -21.77
N GLN A 624 -44.78 43.39 -20.50
CA GLN A 624 -45.75 43.35 -19.40
C GLN A 624 -45.55 44.57 -18.48
N ARG A 625 -46.66 45.18 -18.06
CA ARG A 625 -46.62 46.40 -17.23
C ARG A 625 -46.28 46.12 -15.76
N SER A 626 -46.76 45.00 -15.23
CA SER A 626 -46.52 44.54 -13.86
C SER A 626 -46.89 43.06 -13.71
N ILE A 627 -46.55 42.45 -12.58
CA ILE A 627 -46.94 41.07 -12.27
C ILE A 627 -48.46 40.93 -12.09
N GLU A 628 -49.14 41.95 -11.56
CA GLU A 628 -50.61 42.02 -11.45
C GLU A 628 -51.24 42.07 -12.86
N SER A 629 -50.65 42.86 -13.77
CA SER A 629 -51.11 42.91 -15.17
C SER A 629 -50.91 41.57 -15.89
N LEU A 630 -49.81 40.86 -15.62
CA LEU A 630 -49.57 39.52 -16.18
C LEU A 630 -50.58 38.51 -15.63
N ASN A 631 -50.80 38.50 -14.31
CA ASN A 631 -51.78 37.62 -13.66
C ASN A 631 -53.21 37.90 -14.17
N ALA A 632 -53.58 39.16 -14.35
CA ALA A 632 -54.87 39.55 -14.92
C ALA A 632 -55.05 39.03 -16.36
N LYS A 633 -54.03 39.15 -17.22
CA LYS A 633 -54.05 38.59 -18.58
C LYS A 633 -54.16 37.06 -18.58
N ILE A 634 -53.47 36.37 -17.65
CA ILE A 634 -53.57 34.91 -17.50
C ILE A 634 -55.00 34.51 -17.17
N GLU A 635 -55.64 35.16 -16.19
CA GLU A 635 -57.02 34.86 -15.81
C GLU A 635 -58.04 35.24 -16.89
N GLU A 636 -57.83 36.35 -17.59
CA GLU A 636 -58.63 36.72 -18.77
C GLU A 636 -58.55 35.65 -19.86
N LYS A 637 -57.33 35.19 -20.21
CA LYS A 637 -57.13 34.14 -21.21
C LYS A 637 -57.71 32.80 -20.79
N LYS A 638 -57.58 32.41 -19.50
CA LYS A 638 -58.25 31.21 -18.96
C LYS A 638 -59.77 31.32 -19.11
N LYS A 639 -60.35 32.48 -18.81
CA LYS A 639 -61.78 32.73 -18.98
C LYS A 639 -62.21 32.64 -20.44
N SER A 640 -61.46 33.27 -21.36
CA SER A 640 -61.70 33.20 -22.81
C SER A 640 -61.50 31.81 -23.42
N ILE A 641 -60.73 30.92 -22.79
CA ILE A 641 -60.61 29.51 -23.18
C ILE A 641 -61.82 28.71 -22.66
N SER A 642 -62.29 29.01 -21.44
CA SER A 642 -63.40 28.29 -20.80
C SER A 642 -64.79 28.58 -21.39
N GLU A 643 -65.00 29.74 -22.02
CA GLU A 643 -66.27 30.12 -22.68
C GLU A 643 -66.56 29.27 -23.94
N PRO A 644 -65.63 29.11 -24.91
CA PRO A 644 -65.79 28.22 -26.06
C PRO A 644 -65.88 26.74 -25.67
N GLU A 645 -65.17 26.30 -24.61
CA GLU A 645 -65.19 24.91 -24.14
C GLU A 645 -66.54 24.48 -23.54
N LYS A 646 -67.38 25.43 -23.11
CA LYS A 646 -68.77 25.17 -22.65
C LYS A 646 -69.78 25.06 -23.79
N ASN A 647 -69.51 25.62 -24.97
CA ASN A 647 -70.44 25.67 -26.12
C ASN A 647 -70.18 24.56 -27.17
N ARG A 648 -69.73 23.38 -26.74
CA ARG A 648 -69.39 22.23 -27.60
C ARG A 648 -70.61 21.61 -28.31
N GLN A 649 -71.05 22.16 -29.43
CA GLN A 649 -71.94 21.38 -30.32
C GLN A 649 -71.58 21.38 -31.81
N THR A 650 -70.58 22.12 -32.28
CA THR A 650 -70.16 22.03 -33.69
C THR A 650 -68.65 22.28 -33.81
N TYR A 651 -67.88 21.22 -34.04
CA TYR A 651 -66.48 21.33 -34.44
C TYR A 651 -66.41 21.73 -35.92
N GLU A 652 -65.73 22.83 -36.25
CA GLU A 652 -65.48 23.23 -37.64
C GLU A 652 -64.21 22.56 -38.16
N PHE A 653 -64.38 21.51 -38.97
CA PHE A 653 -63.28 20.91 -39.72
C PHE A 653 -62.99 21.76 -40.97
N SER A 654 -62.13 22.78 -40.81
CA SER A 654 -61.81 23.78 -41.84
C SER A 654 -61.07 23.26 -43.10
N GLY A 655 -60.89 21.95 -43.25
CA GLY A 655 -60.26 21.34 -44.43
C GLY A 655 -60.42 19.82 -44.51
N ARG A 656 -60.15 19.25 -45.70
CA ARG A 656 -60.12 17.80 -45.90
C ARG A 656 -59.00 17.18 -45.05
N PHE A 657 -59.32 16.18 -44.25
CA PHE A 657 -58.33 15.41 -43.48
C PHE A 657 -57.25 14.82 -44.39
N ASN A 658 -55.99 15.08 -44.07
CA ASN A 658 -54.85 14.48 -44.76
C ASN A 658 -54.36 13.24 -43.99
N GLY A 659 -54.84 12.07 -44.41
CA GLY A 659 -54.48 10.80 -43.78
C GLY A 659 -52.98 10.48 -43.79
N SER A 660 -52.22 10.97 -44.77
CA SER A 660 -50.77 10.79 -44.81
C SER A 660 -50.06 11.60 -43.72
N VAL A 661 -50.47 12.85 -43.49
CA VAL A 661 -49.91 13.70 -42.42
C VAL A 661 -50.28 13.15 -41.04
N ALA A 662 -51.52 12.67 -40.88
CA ALA A 662 -51.95 12.04 -39.63
C ALA A 662 -51.19 10.75 -39.32
N ASN A 663 -51.00 9.88 -40.33
CA ASN A 663 -50.21 8.65 -40.18
C ASN A 663 -48.75 8.96 -39.85
N ASN A 664 -48.17 9.97 -40.48
CA ASN A 664 -46.80 10.41 -40.20
C ASN A 664 -46.65 10.99 -38.78
N ALA A 665 -47.62 11.78 -38.32
CA ALA A 665 -47.67 12.29 -36.95
C ALA A 665 -47.80 11.14 -35.94
N LEU A 666 -48.67 10.15 -36.21
CA LEU A 666 -48.83 8.97 -35.38
C LEU A 666 -47.51 8.16 -35.31
N LEU A 667 -46.85 7.93 -36.45
CA LEU A 667 -45.56 7.24 -36.49
C LEU A 667 -44.49 8.01 -35.72
N TYR A 668 -44.46 9.34 -35.82
CA TYR A 668 -43.53 10.18 -35.06
C TYR A 668 -43.77 10.05 -33.55
N ILE A 669 -45.02 10.18 -33.12
CA ILE A 669 -45.44 10.02 -31.71
C ILE A 669 -45.06 8.63 -31.18
N ILE A 670 -45.35 7.56 -31.92
CA ILE A 670 -45.00 6.19 -31.54
C ILE A 670 -43.48 6.01 -31.38
N GLN A 671 -42.67 6.67 -32.21
CA GLN A 671 -41.21 6.63 -32.04
C GLN A 671 -40.79 7.43 -30.81
N CYS A 672 -41.38 8.61 -30.56
CA CYS A 672 -41.09 9.40 -29.36
C CYS A 672 -41.52 8.71 -28.05
N GLU A 673 -42.62 7.95 -28.04
CA GLU A 673 -43.07 7.15 -26.89
C GLU A 673 -42.06 6.03 -26.52
N LYS A 674 -41.22 5.60 -27.47
CA LYS A 674 -40.16 4.60 -27.24
C LYS A 674 -38.88 5.20 -26.67
N VAL A 675 -38.76 6.53 -26.66
CA VAL A 675 -37.54 7.21 -26.21
C VAL A 675 -37.38 7.09 -24.70
N GLY A 676 -36.15 6.91 -24.21
CA GLY A 676 -35.86 6.82 -22.77
C GLY A 676 -36.24 8.06 -21.95
N ASP A 677 -36.31 9.24 -22.59
CA ASP A 677 -36.61 10.53 -21.97
C ASP A 677 -38.08 10.63 -21.51
N SER A 678 -38.30 10.80 -20.21
CA SER A 678 -39.63 10.83 -19.59
C SER A 678 -40.48 12.02 -20.04
N ARG A 679 -39.85 13.18 -20.30
CA ARG A 679 -40.55 14.40 -20.67
C ARG A 679 -41.04 14.32 -22.11
N VAL A 680 -40.21 13.82 -23.02
CA VAL A 680 -40.59 13.58 -24.42
C VAL A 680 -41.71 12.53 -24.50
N LYS A 681 -41.64 11.47 -23.67
CA LYS A 681 -42.71 10.47 -23.54
C LYS A 681 -44.04 11.06 -23.12
N GLU A 682 -44.05 11.86 -22.06
CA GLU A 682 -45.27 12.48 -21.54
C GLU A 682 -45.95 13.37 -22.59
N ILE A 683 -45.17 14.22 -23.27
CA ILE A 683 -45.67 15.08 -24.34
C ILE A 683 -46.16 14.25 -25.55
N ALA A 684 -45.47 13.16 -25.86
CA ALA A 684 -45.90 12.24 -26.92
C ALA A 684 -47.26 11.61 -26.59
N THR A 685 -47.45 11.13 -25.36
CA THR A 685 -48.72 10.54 -24.90
C THR A 685 -49.86 11.55 -24.94
N GLU A 686 -49.68 12.77 -24.41
CA GLU A 686 -50.69 13.84 -24.51
C GLU A 686 -51.03 14.16 -25.97
N THR A 687 -50.01 14.24 -26.84
CA THR A 687 -50.21 14.55 -28.26
C THR A 687 -50.90 13.41 -29.01
N ASN A 688 -50.65 12.15 -28.61
CA ASN A 688 -51.34 10.96 -29.12
C ASN A 688 -52.85 11.03 -28.80
N GLU A 689 -53.20 11.36 -27.56
CA GLU A 689 -54.59 11.51 -27.14
C GLU A 689 -55.31 12.60 -27.94
N ILE A 690 -54.66 13.74 -28.17
CA ILE A 690 -55.19 14.83 -29.00
C ILE A 690 -55.44 14.34 -30.44
N LEU A 691 -54.46 13.66 -31.04
CA LEU A 691 -54.56 13.15 -32.40
C LEU A 691 -55.66 12.08 -32.54
N GLN A 692 -55.74 11.13 -31.61
CA GLN A 692 -56.78 10.09 -31.62
C GLN A 692 -58.17 10.69 -31.46
N LYS A 693 -58.32 11.65 -30.54
CA LYS A 693 -59.58 12.37 -30.35
C LYS A 693 -59.98 13.11 -31.63
N TYR A 694 -59.04 13.78 -32.29
CA TYR A 694 -59.30 14.46 -33.57
C TYR A 694 -59.78 13.49 -34.65
N ILE A 695 -59.11 12.35 -34.81
CA ILE A 695 -59.46 11.33 -35.79
C ILE A 695 -60.86 10.75 -35.51
N SER A 696 -61.17 10.47 -34.24
CA SER A 696 -62.47 9.93 -33.82
C SER A 696 -63.62 10.91 -34.13
N GLU A 697 -63.48 12.17 -33.74
CA GLU A 697 -64.50 13.21 -33.98
C GLU A 697 -64.67 13.51 -35.48
N TYR A 698 -63.58 13.50 -36.25
CA TYR A 698 -63.66 13.62 -37.71
C TYR A 698 -64.37 12.42 -38.36
N GLY A 699 -64.16 11.21 -37.83
CA GLY A 699 -64.89 10.01 -38.25
C GLY A 699 -66.40 10.11 -37.97
N CYS A 700 -66.78 10.62 -36.80
CA CYS A 700 -68.18 10.91 -36.45
C CYS A 700 -68.79 11.94 -37.42
N PHE A 701 -68.07 13.02 -37.71
CA PHE A 701 -68.49 14.03 -38.69
C PHE A 701 -68.70 13.45 -40.09
N LEU A 702 -67.75 12.64 -40.58
CA LEU A 702 -67.90 11.97 -41.89
C LEU A 702 -69.10 11.03 -41.92
N ASN A 703 -69.35 10.25 -40.87
CA ASN A 703 -70.53 9.37 -40.80
C ASN A 703 -71.84 10.15 -40.81
N GLN A 704 -71.90 11.29 -40.12
CA GLN A 704 -73.06 12.18 -40.14
C GLN A 704 -73.28 12.79 -41.53
N GLU A 705 -72.22 13.23 -42.21
CA GLU A 705 -72.30 13.75 -43.58
C GLU A 705 -72.70 12.66 -44.60
N ILE A 706 -72.17 11.44 -44.47
CA ILE A 706 -72.58 10.30 -45.31
C ILE A 706 -74.06 9.97 -45.09
N THR A 707 -74.52 9.95 -43.84
CA THR A 707 -75.92 9.67 -43.50
C THR A 707 -76.84 10.78 -44.03
N ARG A 708 -76.43 12.05 -43.94
CA ARG A 708 -77.14 13.18 -44.57
C ARG A 708 -77.24 13.02 -46.08
N LEU A 709 -76.17 12.62 -46.74
CA LEU A 709 -76.13 12.38 -48.19
C LEU A 709 -76.96 11.15 -48.60
N GLN A 710 -77.11 10.16 -47.73
CA GLN A 710 -77.90 8.93 -47.98
C GLN A 710 -79.39 9.07 -47.64
N CYS A 711 -79.76 9.94 -46.69
CA CYS A 711 -81.16 10.22 -46.33
C CYS A 711 -81.76 11.45 -47.05
N GLY A 712 -80.93 12.21 -47.76
CA GLY A 712 -81.33 13.37 -48.58
C GLY A 712 -81.52 13.07 -50.07
N ALA A 713 -81.48 11.80 -50.46
CA ALA A 713 -81.91 11.28 -51.77
C ALA A 713 -83.11 10.35 -51.54
#